data_AF-A0A318E866-F1
#
_entry.id   AF-A0A318E866-F1
#
_cell.length_a   1.000
_cell.length_b   1.000
_cell.length_c   1.000
_cell.angle_alpha   90.00
_cell.angle_beta   90.00
_cell.angle_gamma   90.00
#
_symmetry.space_group_name_H-M   'P 1'
#
loop_
_entity.id
_entity.type
_entity.pdbx_description
1 polymer ?
#
loop_
_entity_poly.entity_id
_entity_poly.type
_entity_poly.pdbx_seq_one_letter_code
_entity_poly.pdbx_strand_id
1 'polypeptide(L)'
;MCFAVPAFHVLGRAPEREPQMRIVSLRSLLPGSVLVAALFLAACGGDGSLRSPDLPPLRLIGIGQLACTYPGGGTSIAVGQTANCAVVGDCTFERVNEDGSTSAIDGLCPDDLSFESSNPDVAPIDPDTGVVTGTSPGTTNITAGGGGVESSPITLTVNNACAEEIEISPLTATLISGQTTGTSQLYSAIVTFSDDTTFDVSTNANTTWTSSNEAVVTFAANQATAVPGLATQATATATATYSGNICGGPDPLVATASITVNPAQISGGADGICIETVPPAAVFTGCRADTGACLTPDQPIELAAGETRQLQIRGRFDNGEECNITSDATLSIEAGGEGVASVDELGELSGIGAGSTAVSATLDDVTVSRPVEVVVNQVLGQNSLQVFAKSGFQDSDAITLAEAQNLKFACVGANDLVQSGLGDTSRSPRGFLRAYAYAARCDSTALDENGDCTAVPEPPEGEAPPPASAEAFAAQALTQNVSNLPPKSTEPGADPLDDGIRWESVAGYWALNPASGQLECIQESSEPSGNVGDLFVEGERVIALDNLGMPVEPEPDPETGEVDLGALQANGVVYSDALVRIGFNCVTATYENPENPENSVTNGMTVLVLPVTNDILLGTSNDGTALCEALAPLFGSEPLLGLIEVTNVLSAVTSSLAPLLEALDPITGVIDVLVTTLLGILEPITAPLIGLLDGILIDPVLEPLVCYLLNGVESLLALLTGNEAVPQDCSAD
;
A
#
# COMPACT_ATOMS: atom_id res chain seq x y z
N MET A 1 49.66 33.57 -36.69
CA MET A 1 50.83 34.39 -36.30
C MET A 1 51.68 33.58 -35.34
N CYS A 2 53.02 33.64 -35.45
CA CYS A 2 54.03 33.17 -34.48
C CYS A 2 54.04 31.65 -34.16
N PHE A 3 55.15 30.90 -34.09
CA PHE A 3 56.50 31.07 -33.47
C PHE A 3 56.51 31.14 -31.92
N ALA A 4 57.43 30.49 -31.17
CA ALA A 4 58.33 29.34 -31.40
C ALA A 4 59.20 29.04 -30.14
N VAL A 5 59.73 27.79 -30.00
CA VAL A 5 61.04 27.43 -29.36
C VAL A 5 61.15 27.65 -27.82
N PRO A 6 62.12 27.04 -27.05
CA PRO A 6 63.17 26.03 -27.32
C PRO A 6 62.88 24.63 -26.67
N ALA A 7 63.55 23.48 -26.90
CA ALA A 7 64.85 23.06 -27.46
C ALA A 7 66.06 22.94 -26.49
N PHE A 8 66.65 21.73 -26.31
CA PHE A 8 68.10 21.50 -26.06
C PHE A 8 68.54 20.01 -26.22
N HIS A 9 69.87 19.77 -26.26
CA HIS A 9 70.58 18.57 -26.79
C HIS A 9 72.08 18.61 -26.30
N VAL A 10 72.90 17.56 -26.07
CA VAL A 10 72.89 16.06 -26.12
C VAL A 10 73.94 15.51 -25.10
N LEU A 11 74.10 14.17 -24.97
CA LEU A 11 75.20 13.38 -24.34
C LEU A 11 75.12 13.14 -22.81
N GLY A 12 75.49 11.98 -22.24
CA GLY A 12 75.73 10.63 -22.80
C GLY A 12 76.96 9.88 -22.23
N ARG A 13 76.77 8.69 -21.61
CA ARG A 13 77.79 7.63 -21.40
C ARG A 13 77.23 6.33 -20.79
N ALA A 14 77.94 5.21 -21.03
CA ALA A 14 77.84 3.90 -20.35
C ALA A 14 79.13 3.69 -19.48
N PRO A 15 79.43 2.56 -18.76
CA PRO A 15 79.06 1.16 -19.06
C PRO A 15 78.88 0.16 -17.85
N GLU A 16 78.78 -1.14 -18.22
CA GLU A 16 79.23 -2.37 -17.50
C GLU A 16 78.33 -3.24 -16.57
N ARG A 17 78.26 -4.53 -16.95
CA ARG A 17 78.22 -5.80 -16.17
C ARG A 17 76.93 -6.32 -15.50
N GLU A 18 76.24 -7.23 -16.22
CA GLU A 18 76.19 -8.70 -16.01
C GLU A 18 76.68 -9.31 -14.65
N PRO A 19 76.10 -10.45 -14.18
CA PRO A 19 75.99 -11.69 -14.99
C PRO A 19 74.65 -12.47 -14.95
N GLN A 20 74.45 -13.31 -15.97
CA GLN A 20 73.47 -14.41 -16.02
C GLN A 20 74.17 -15.77 -16.04
N MET A 21 73.51 -16.85 -15.57
CA MET A 21 74.12 -18.18 -15.43
C MET A 21 73.56 -19.22 -16.42
N ARG A 22 74.48 -20.07 -16.90
CA ARG A 22 74.35 -21.24 -17.80
C ARG A 22 73.19 -22.19 -17.40
N ILE A 23 72.64 -22.99 -18.34
CA ILE A 23 73.21 -24.26 -18.87
C ILE A 23 72.79 -24.43 -20.36
N VAL A 24 73.70 -24.23 -21.31
CA VAL A 24 74.56 -25.24 -21.99
C VAL A 24 73.82 -26.10 -23.03
N SER A 25 74.17 -25.85 -24.29
CA SER A 25 74.14 -26.83 -25.40
C SER A 25 75.56 -26.94 -25.95
N LEU A 26 76.01 -28.15 -26.29
CA LEU A 26 77.38 -28.42 -26.74
C LEU A 26 77.40 -29.02 -28.15
N ARG A 27 78.00 -28.29 -29.10
CA ARG A 27 78.49 -28.85 -30.37
C ARG A 27 80.01 -28.72 -30.42
N SER A 28 80.71 -29.84 -30.50
CA SER A 28 82.11 -29.92 -30.97
C SER A 28 82.09 -30.34 -32.44
N LEU A 29 82.56 -29.56 -33.41
CA LEU A 29 83.93 -29.08 -33.67
C LEU A 29 84.88 -30.15 -34.24
N LEU A 30 85.38 -29.81 -35.43
CA LEU A 30 86.36 -30.50 -36.27
C LEU A 30 87.74 -30.63 -35.57
N PRO A 31 88.61 -31.53 -36.09
CA PRO A 31 89.64 -31.06 -37.05
C PRO A 31 89.83 -32.01 -38.25
N GLY A 32 90.54 -31.64 -39.32
CA GLY A 32 91.14 -30.35 -39.67
C GLY A 32 92.09 -30.47 -40.87
N SER A 33 92.03 -29.53 -41.80
CA SER A 33 92.80 -29.59 -43.06
C SER A 33 94.22 -29.05 -42.92
N VAL A 34 95.23 -29.81 -43.34
CA VAL A 34 96.64 -29.37 -43.39
C VAL A 34 97.13 -29.36 -44.83
N LEU A 35 97.62 -28.20 -45.29
CA LEU A 35 98.16 -28.00 -46.64
C LEU A 35 99.70 -28.06 -46.58
N VAL A 36 100.31 -28.97 -47.35
CA VAL A 36 101.77 -29.04 -47.56
C VAL A 36 102.02 -29.20 -49.06
N ALA A 37 103.03 -28.49 -49.59
CA ALA A 37 103.33 -28.48 -51.01
C ALA A 37 104.81 -28.81 -51.30
N ALA A 38 105.00 -29.52 -52.42
CA ALA A 38 106.23 -29.67 -53.19
C ALA A 38 107.49 -30.26 -52.52
N LEU A 39 107.87 -31.46 -52.98
CA LEU A 39 109.22 -31.67 -53.50
C LEU A 39 109.19 -32.68 -54.68
N PHE A 40 109.93 -32.38 -55.75
CA PHE A 40 110.10 -33.28 -56.90
C PHE A 40 111.34 -34.15 -56.74
N LEU A 41 111.24 -35.43 -57.06
CA LEU A 41 112.27 -36.20 -57.78
C LEU A 41 111.67 -37.53 -58.29
N ALA A 42 112.27 -38.09 -59.34
CA ALA A 42 111.63 -39.11 -60.18
C ALA A 42 112.12 -40.54 -59.94
N ALA A 43 111.25 -41.51 -60.21
CA ALA A 43 111.59 -42.91 -60.48
C ALA A 43 110.73 -43.40 -61.65
N CYS A 44 111.30 -44.24 -62.53
CA CYS A 44 110.60 -44.87 -63.65
C CYS A 44 110.45 -46.38 -63.43
N GLY A 45 109.45 -46.97 -64.10
CA GLY A 45 108.87 -48.28 -63.81
C GLY A 45 107.39 -48.05 -63.46
N GLY A 46 106.42 -48.70 -64.08
CA GLY A 46 106.41 -50.12 -64.45
C GLY A 46 105.66 -50.84 -63.32
N ASP A 47 104.43 -51.32 -63.48
CA ASP A 47 103.70 -51.62 -64.72
C ASP A 47 102.29 -51.01 -64.79
N GLY A 48 101.65 -51.16 -65.95
CA GLY A 48 100.31 -50.64 -66.18
C GLY A 48 99.23 -51.55 -65.58
N SER A 49 98.46 -51.01 -64.64
CA SER A 49 97.03 -51.35 -64.57
C SER A 49 96.26 -50.29 -65.36
N LEU A 50 95.47 -50.74 -66.33
CA LEU A 50 94.52 -49.88 -67.02
C LEU A 50 93.43 -49.47 -66.01
N ARG A 51 92.91 -48.24 -66.13
CA ARG A 51 91.63 -47.92 -65.49
C ARG A 51 90.59 -48.90 -66.04
N SER A 52 89.91 -49.64 -65.17
CA SER A 52 88.62 -50.23 -65.52
C SER A 52 87.54 -49.16 -65.25
N PRO A 53 86.88 -48.60 -66.29
CA PRO A 53 85.82 -47.61 -66.10
C PRO A 53 84.43 -48.27 -65.90
N ASP A 54 84.34 -49.58 -66.17
CA ASP A 54 83.11 -50.28 -66.51
C ASP A 54 82.78 -51.44 -65.54
N LEU A 55 83.18 -51.34 -64.27
CA LEU A 55 82.51 -52.15 -63.24
C LEU A 55 81.05 -51.65 -63.15
N PRO A 56 80.04 -52.54 -63.22
CA PRO A 56 78.65 -52.14 -63.17
C PRO A 56 78.32 -51.46 -61.83
N PRO A 57 77.33 -50.55 -61.80
CA PRO A 57 76.91 -49.90 -60.56
C PRO A 57 76.44 -50.94 -59.54
N LEU A 58 76.59 -50.61 -58.25
CA LEU A 58 76.10 -51.44 -57.16
C LEU A 58 74.60 -51.73 -57.35
N ARG A 59 74.26 -53.01 -57.45
CA ARG A 59 72.88 -53.46 -57.63
C ARG A 59 72.29 -53.72 -56.25
N LEU A 60 71.20 -53.04 -55.90
CA LEU A 60 70.46 -53.33 -54.68
C LEU A 60 69.95 -54.79 -54.72
N ILE A 61 70.13 -55.54 -53.63
CA ILE A 61 69.67 -56.94 -53.49
C ILE A 61 68.92 -57.21 -52.16
N GLY A 62 68.97 -56.28 -51.21
CA GLY A 62 68.14 -56.31 -50.01
C GLY A 62 67.96 -54.90 -49.45
N ILE A 63 66.74 -54.56 -49.03
CA ILE A 63 66.44 -53.31 -48.31
C ILE A 63 66.49 -53.57 -46.81
N GLY A 64 67.03 -52.61 -46.06
CA GLY A 64 67.20 -52.69 -44.61
C GLY A 64 65.91 -52.78 -43.81
N GLN A 65 66.02 -52.83 -42.48
CA GLN A 65 64.85 -52.90 -41.61
C GLN A 65 63.98 -51.64 -41.76
N LEU A 66 62.71 -51.84 -42.13
CA LEU A 66 61.67 -50.82 -42.12
C LEU A 66 61.12 -50.65 -40.70
N ALA A 67 60.89 -49.41 -40.26
CA ALA A 67 60.28 -49.09 -38.97
C ALA A 67 59.37 -47.85 -39.07
N CYS A 68 58.25 -47.86 -38.34
CA CYS A 68 57.32 -46.74 -38.28
C CYS A 68 57.35 -46.07 -36.90
N THR A 69 57.35 -44.74 -36.89
CA THR A 69 57.27 -43.89 -35.70
C THR A 69 55.84 -43.39 -35.54
N TYR A 70 55.24 -43.68 -34.39
CA TYR A 70 53.82 -43.40 -34.10
C TYR A 70 53.66 -42.17 -33.18
N PRO A 71 52.49 -41.50 -33.20
CA PRO A 71 52.12 -40.48 -32.21
C PRO A 71 52.30 -41.00 -30.77
N GLY A 72 52.77 -40.13 -29.88
CA GLY A 72 53.03 -40.46 -28.47
C GLY A 72 54.09 -41.55 -28.21
N GLY A 73 54.72 -42.11 -29.24
CA GLY A 73 55.57 -43.31 -29.11
C GLY A 73 54.78 -44.62 -29.00
N GLY A 74 53.54 -44.66 -29.49
CA GLY A 74 52.69 -45.86 -29.54
C GLY A 74 53.14 -46.92 -30.55
N THR A 75 52.24 -47.86 -30.85
CA THR A 75 52.46 -48.99 -31.79
C THR A 75 51.39 -49.10 -32.89
N SER A 76 50.52 -48.10 -33.00
CA SER A 76 49.40 -48.01 -33.95
C SER A 76 48.97 -46.54 -34.08
N ILE A 77 48.16 -46.25 -35.11
CA ILE A 77 47.47 -44.95 -35.27
C ILE A 77 45.95 -45.13 -35.13
N ALA A 78 45.21 -44.06 -34.90
CA ALA A 78 43.77 -44.01 -35.13
C ALA A 78 43.43 -43.47 -36.53
N VAL A 79 42.15 -43.49 -36.90
CA VAL A 79 41.67 -42.75 -38.08
C VAL A 79 41.97 -41.25 -37.90
N GLY A 80 42.41 -40.61 -38.98
CA GLY A 80 42.86 -39.21 -39.07
C GLY A 80 44.28 -38.95 -38.57
N GLN A 81 44.80 -39.77 -37.65
CA GLN A 81 46.19 -39.66 -37.20
C GLN A 81 47.20 -40.12 -38.26
N THR A 82 48.45 -39.64 -38.13
CA THR A 82 49.57 -40.00 -39.02
C THR A 82 50.72 -40.67 -38.28
N ALA A 83 51.45 -41.53 -38.98
CA ALA A 83 52.75 -42.06 -38.57
C ALA A 83 53.78 -41.83 -39.69
N ASN A 84 55.06 -42.01 -39.38
CA ASN A 84 56.16 -41.87 -40.34
C ASN A 84 56.97 -43.17 -40.41
N CYS A 85 56.97 -43.83 -41.57
CA CYS A 85 57.69 -45.07 -41.83
C CYS A 85 58.97 -44.80 -42.61
N ALA A 86 60.11 -45.28 -42.11
CA ALA A 86 61.42 -45.10 -42.73
C ALA A 86 62.27 -46.37 -42.64
N VAL A 87 63.20 -46.54 -43.58
CA VAL A 87 64.20 -47.60 -43.51
C VAL A 87 65.30 -47.17 -42.54
N VAL A 88 65.49 -47.93 -41.46
CA VAL A 88 66.39 -47.61 -40.33
C VAL A 88 67.60 -48.54 -40.21
N GLY A 89 67.71 -49.55 -41.09
CA GLY A 89 68.89 -50.40 -41.23
C GLY A 89 69.58 -50.23 -42.58
N ASP A 90 70.83 -50.66 -42.70
CA ASP A 90 71.58 -50.65 -43.95
C ASP A 90 70.92 -51.52 -45.04
N CYS A 91 71.07 -51.10 -46.30
CA CYS A 91 70.71 -51.85 -47.49
C CYS A 91 71.89 -52.71 -47.97
N THR A 92 71.59 -53.90 -48.50
CA THR A 92 72.59 -54.83 -49.04
C THR A 92 72.66 -54.73 -50.56
N PHE A 93 73.87 -54.57 -51.08
CA PHE A 93 74.18 -54.41 -52.50
C PHE A 93 75.06 -55.54 -53.04
N GLU A 94 74.77 -56.00 -54.24
CA GLU A 94 75.62 -56.87 -55.05
C GLU A 94 76.69 -56.03 -55.76
N ARG A 95 77.95 -56.29 -55.42
CA ARG A 95 79.13 -55.76 -56.12
C ARG A 95 79.76 -56.85 -56.97
N VAL A 96 80.04 -56.53 -58.24
CA VAL A 96 80.95 -57.34 -59.09
C VAL A 96 82.39 -56.97 -58.71
N ASN A 97 83.20 -57.95 -58.36
CA ASN A 97 84.63 -57.79 -58.06
C ASN A 97 85.48 -57.84 -59.36
N GLU A 98 86.75 -57.45 -59.29
CA GLU A 98 87.65 -57.37 -60.45
C GLU A 98 87.91 -58.72 -61.16
N ASP A 99 87.65 -59.85 -60.49
CA ASP A 99 87.76 -61.20 -61.04
C ASP A 99 86.45 -61.71 -61.70
N GLY A 100 85.38 -60.92 -61.68
CA GLY A 100 84.06 -61.29 -62.18
C GLY A 100 83.20 -62.09 -61.20
N SER A 101 83.65 -62.32 -59.97
CA SER A 101 82.80 -62.84 -58.89
C SER A 101 81.85 -61.76 -58.37
N THR A 102 80.75 -62.14 -57.72
CA THR A 102 79.89 -61.21 -56.98
C THR A 102 80.07 -61.34 -55.47
N SER A 103 79.78 -60.27 -54.74
CA SER A 103 79.79 -60.24 -53.28
C SER A 103 78.79 -59.24 -52.74
N ALA A 104 78.13 -59.59 -51.63
CA ALA A 104 77.27 -58.69 -50.89
C ALA A 104 78.10 -57.70 -50.06
N ILE A 105 77.66 -56.44 -50.01
CA ILE A 105 78.12 -55.41 -49.07
C ILE A 105 76.94 -54.61 -48.54
N ASP A 106 76.99 -54.21 -47.29
CA ASP A 106 75.96 -53.37 -46.67
C ASP A 106 76.37 -51.89 -46.67
N GLY A 107 75.40 -50.99 -46.72
CA GLY A 107 75.59 -49.55 -46.61
C GLY A 107 74.27 -48.77 -46.66
N LEU A 108 74.37 -47.44 -46.65
CA LEU A 108 73.19 -46.56 -46.64
C LEU A 108 72.25 -46.87 -47.81
N CYS A 109 70.95 -46.95 -47.52
CA CYS A 109 69.92 -47.11 -48.54
C CYS A 109 69.83 -45.90 -49.49
N PRO A 110 69.32 -46.10 -50.73
CA PRO A 110 69.06 -44.98 -51.63
C PRO A 110 68.03 -44.00 -51.08
N ASP A 111 68.16 -42.72 -51.41
CA ASP A 111 67.18 -41.68 -51.05
C ASP A 111 65.90 -41.74 -51.92
N ASP A 112 65.87 -42.60 -52.96
CA ASP A 112 64.78 -42.78 -53.93
C ASP A 112 64.01 -44.11 -53.76
N LEU A 113 63.96 -44.65 -52.55
CA LEU A 113 63.07 -45.77 -52.21
C LEU A 113 61.61 -45.29 -52.14
N SER A 114 60.72 -45.96 -52.87
CA SER A 114 59.27 -45.70 -52.83
C SER A 114 58.61 -46.52 -51.74
N PHE A 115 57.71 -45.92 -50.95
CA PHE A 115 56.88 -46.67 -50.00
C PHE A 115 55.56 -47.13 -50.63
N GLU A 116 55.07 -48.33 -50.28
CA GLU A 116 53.77 -48.86 -50.69
C GLU A 116 52.98 -49.41 -49.48
N SER A 117 51.65 -49.24 -49.51
CA SER A 117 50.71 -49.83 -48.54
C SER A 117 49.86 -50.88 -49.22
N SER A 118 49.87 -52.11 -48.70
CA SER A 118 49.09 -53.25 -49.22
C SER A 118 47.57 -53.06 -49.22
N ASN A 119 47.08 -52.05 -48.50
CA ASN A 119 45.68 -51.66 -48.40
C ASN A 119 45.56 -50.14 -48.16
N PRO A 120 45.55 -49.33 -49.24
CA PRO A 120 45.48 -47.88 -49.13
C PRO A 120 44.09 -47.35 -48.70
N ASP A 121 43.04 -48.18 -48.64
CA ASP A 121 41.74 -47.79 -48.09
C ASP A 121 41.77 -47.76 -46.54
N VAL A 122 42.64 -48.57 -45.92
CA VAL A 122 42.89 -48.59 -44.46
C VAL A 122 43.89 -47.53 -44.05
N ALA A 123 45.02 -47.46 -44.77
CA ALA A 123 46.00 -46.39 -44.59
C ALA A 123 46.80 -46.14 -45.88
N PRO A 124 46.57 -45.02 -46.59
CA PRO A 124 47.45 -44.58 -47.67
C PRO A 124 48.78 -44.07 -47.09
N ILE A 125 49.86 -44.33 -47.82
CA ILE A 125 51.21 -43.83 -47.52
C ILE A 125 51.69 -42.95 -48.67
N ASP A 126 52.34 -41.83 -48.33
CA ASP A 126 53.03 -40.98 -49.27
C ASP A 126 54.32 -41.69 -49.74
N PRO A 127 54.50 -41.94 -51.06
CA PRO A 127 55.54 -42.82 -51.56
C PRO A 127 56.94 -42.22 -51.45
N ASP A 128 57.07 -40.89 -51.41
CA ASP A 128 58.37 -40.19 -51.38
C ASP A 128 58.81 -39.86 -49.93
N THR A 129 57.88 -39.68 -49.00
CA THR A 129 58.16 -39.23 -47.62
C THR A 129 57.91 -40.27 -46.53
N GLY A 130 57.24 -41.38 -46.85
CA GLY A 130 56.93 -42.45 -45.90
C GLY A 130 55.86 -42.07 -44.85
N VAL A 131 55.20 -40.92 -45.00
CA VAL A 131 54.12 -40.48 -44.10
C VAL A 131 52.84 -41.25 -44.43
N VAL A 132 52.27 -41.91 -43.42
CA VAL A 132 51.08 -42.78 -43.55
C VAL A 132 49.95 -42.26 -42.67
N THR A 133 48.75 -42.14 -43.23
CA THR A 133 47.55 -41.62 -42.55
C THR A 133 46.56 -42.74 -42.31
N GLY A 134 45.90 -42.80 -41.15
CA GLY A 134 44.81 -43.75 -40.90
C GLY A 134 43.51 -43.27 -41.54
N THR A 135 42.91 -44.05 -42.46
CA THR A 135 41.65 -43.68 -43.14
C THR A 135 40.48 -44.60 -42.80
N SER A 136 40.74 -45.84 -42.39
CA SER A 136 39.70 -46.78 -41.96
C SER A 136 40.26 -47.81 -40.97
N PRO A 137 39.49 -48.24 -39.95
CA PRO A 137 39.99 -49.22 -38.97
C PRO A 137 40.36 -50.56 -39.62
N GLY A 138 41.54 -51.08 -39.31
CA GLY A 138 42.05 -52.32 -39.91
C GLY A 138 43.56 -52.48 -39.78
N THR A 139 44.14 -53.32 -40.64
CA THR A 139 45.59 -53.49 -40.76
C THR A 139 46.04 -53.44 -42.22
N THR A 140 47.25 -52.92 -42.45
CA THR A 140 47.96 -52.96 -43.72
C THR A 140 49.42 -53.34 -43.47
N ASN A 141 50.06 -53.98 -44.44
CA ASN A 141 51.51 -54.07 -44.49
C ASN A 141 52.07 -52.90 -45.31
N ILE A 142 53.11 -52.25 -44.80
CA ILE A 142 53.93 -51.28 -45.52
C ILE A 142 55.22 -51.98 -46.00
N THR A 143 55.63 -51.74 -47.24
CA THR A 143 56.98 -52.05 -47.74
C THR A 143 57.68 -50.78 -48.25
N ALA A 144 58.99 -50.84 -48.37
CA ALA A 144 59.80 -49.91 -49.14
C ALA A 144 60.43 -50.67 -50.32
N GLY A 145 60.31 -50.11 -51.52
CA GLY A 145 60.71 -50.72 -52.78
C GLY A 145 61.69 -49.87 -53.57
N GLY A 146 62.67 -50.50 -54.22
CA GLY A 146 63.66 -49.81 -55.05
C GLY A 146 64.49 -50.77 -55.89
N GLY A 147 64.86 -50.36 -57.11
CA GLY A 147 65.72 -51.18 -58.00
C GLY A 147 65.18 -52.57 -58.39
N GLY A 148 63.89 -52.86 -58.13
CA GLY A 148 63.29 -54.19 -58.26
C GLY A 148 63.46 -55.12 -57.04
N VAL A 149 63.70 -54.54 -55.86
CA VAL A 149 63.81 -55.21 -54.56
C VAL A 149 62.82 -54.56 -53.58
N GLU A 150 62.17 -55.39 -52.76
CA GLU A 150 61.28 -54.98 -51.66
C GLU A 150 61.94 -55.20 -50.30
N SER A 151 61.56 -54.39 -49.31
CA SER A 151 61.86 -54.63 -47.90
C SER A 151 61.09 -55.84 -47.35
N SER A 152 61.47 -56.29 -46.14
CA SER A 152 60.51 -57.06 -45.34
C SER A 152 59.32 -56.14 -44.97
N PRO A 153 58.07 -56.63 -45.02
CA PRO A 153 56.91 -55.81 -44.66
C PRO A 153 56.83 -55.56 -43.15
N ILE A 154 56.38 -54.37 -42.77
CA ILE A 154 55.93 -54.07 -41.40
C ILE A 154 54.40 -53.96 -41.37
N THR A 155 53.75 -54.61 -40.41
CA THR A 155 52.30 -54.47 -40.23
C THR A 155 52.00 -53.21 -39.41
N LEU A 156 51.18 -52.34 -39.98
CA LEU A 156 50.61 -51.15 -39.34
C LEU A 156 49.14 -51.41 -39.02
N THR A 157 48.72 -51.00 -37.83
CA THR A 157 47.33 -51.10 -37.35
C THR A 157 46.71 -49.71 -37.25
N VAL A 158 45.49 -49.58 -37.80
CA VAL A 158 44.64 -48.40 -37.66
C VAL A 158 43.47 -48.78 -36.75
N ASN A 159 43.35 -48.08 -35.62
CA ASN A 159 42.23 -48.20 -34.68
C ASN A 159 41.08 -47.26 -35.09
N ASN A 160 39.92 -47.41 -34.45
CA ASN A 160 38.85 -46.40 -34.53
C ASN A 160 39.37 -45.01 -34.12
N ALA A 161 38.74 -43.96 -34.64
CA ALA A 161 38.94 -42.58 -34.18
C ALA A 161 38.80 -42.49 -32.65
N CYS A 162 39.58 -41.58 -32.07
CA CYS A 162 39.72 -41.42 -30.62
C CYS A 162 39.66 -39.94 -30.24
N ALA A 163 39.20 -39.67 -29.03
CA ALA A 163 39.03 -38.32 -28.51
C ALA A 163 40.39 -37.65 -28.26
N GLU A 164 40.46 -36.37 -28.60
CA GLU A 164 41.67 -35.54 -28.39
C GLU A 164 41.36 -34.26 -27.60
N GLU A 165 40.15 -33.72 -27.68
CA GLU A 165 39.71 -32.51 -26.95
C GLU A 165 38.24 -32.61 -26.51
N ILE A 166 37.88 -31.86 -25.45
CA ILE A 166 36.50 -31.71 -24.97
C ILE A 166 36.19 -30.23 -24.68
N GLU A 167 35.07 -29.74 -25.20
CA GLU A 167 34.52 -28.41 -24.91
C GLU A 167 33.27 -28.53 -24.03
N ILE A 168 33.00 -27.49 -23.23
CA ILE A 168 31.82 -27.37 -22.35
C ILE A 168 31.09 -26.06 -22.65
N SER A 169 29.76 -26.10 -22.71
CA SER A 169 28.93 -24.91 -22.98
C SER A 169 27.65 -24.91 -22.12
N PRO A 170 27.21 -23.77 -21.58
CA PRO A 170 27.87 -22.46 -21.62
C PRO A 170 29.12 -22.42 -20.71
N LEU A 171 30.12 -21.60 -21.05
CA LEU A 171 31.31 -21.41 -20.20
C LEU A 171 31.01 -20.66 -18.89
N THR A 172 29.93 -19.90 -18.85
CA THR A 172 29.47 -19.10 -17.70
C THR A 172 27.96 -19.24 -17.54
N ALA A 173 27.48 -19.51 -16.33
CA ALA A 173 26.04 -19.47 -16.01
C ALA A 173 25.79 -18.70 -14.71
N THR A 174 24.62 -18.08 -14.61
CA THR A 174 24.08 -17.49 -13.38
C THR A 174 22.81 -18.24 -13.02
N LEU A 175 22.72 -18.71 -11.78
CA LEU A 175 21.54 -19.34 -11.21
C LEU A 175 21.02 -18.53 -10.02
N ILE A 176 19.75 -18.72 -9.70
CA ILE A 176 19.10 -18.16 -8.51
C ILE A 176 18.79 -19.30 -7.53
N SER A 177 19.14 -19.09 -6.27
CA SER A 177 18.79 -19.93 -5.13
C SER A 177 17.48 -19.42 -4.52
N GLY A 178 16.37 -20.09 -4.84
CA GLY A 178 15.07 -19.78 -4.27
C GLY A 178 14.90 -20.20 -2.83
N GLN A 179 13.72 -19.93 -2.30
CA GLN A 179 13.33 -20.28 -0.94
C GLN A 179 13.05 -21.78 -0.82
N THR A 180 12.43 -22.41 -1.84
CA THR A 180 12.26 -23.87 -1.89
C THR A 180 12.84 -24.55 -3.13
N THR A 181 13.11 -23.82 -4.21
CA THR A 181 13.67 -24.37 -5.46
C THR A 181 14.71 -23.44 -6.09
N GLY A 182 15.85 -23.99 -6.50
CA GLY A 182 16.84 -23.26 -7.28
C GLY A 182 16.61 -23.43 -8.79
N THR A 183 16.96 -22.41 -9.57
CA THR A 183 16.93 -22.49 -11.04
C THR A 183 17.96 -23.49 -11.57
N SER A 184 17.72 -24.02 -12.78
CA SER A 184 18.60 -25.01 -13.43
C SER A 184 19.18 -24.53 -14.76
N GLN A 185 20.41 -24.95 -15.06
CA GLN A 185 21.08 -24.78 -16.36
C GLN A 185 21.42 -26.17 -16.94
N LEU A 186 21.03 -26.42 -18.19
CA LEU A 186 21.53 -27.56 -18.96
C LEU A 186 22.88 -27.21 -19.58
N TYR A 187 23.86 -28.09 -19.42
CA TYR A 187 25.15 -27.99 -20.07
C TYR A 187 25.24 -28.95 -21.25
N SER A 188 26.06 -28.61 -22.24
CA SER A 188 26.55 -29.55 -23.25
C SER A 188 28.05 -29.79 -23.11
N ALA A 189 28.49 -30.99 -23.47
CA ALA A 189 29.88 -31.39 -23.61
C ALA A 189 30.09 -31.99 -25.00
N ILE A 190 30.96 -31.37 -25.81
CA ILE A 190 31.28 -31.82 -27.16
C ILE A 190 32.72 -32.34 -27.16
N VAL A 191 32.93 -33.54 -27.70
CA VAL A 191 34.27 -34.12 -27.87
C VAL A 191 34.68 -34.05 -29.34
N THR A 192 35.90 -33.60 -29.59
CA THR A 192 36.56 -33.63 -30.90
C THR A 192 37.43 -34.88 -31.00
N PHE A 193 37.31 -35.61 -32.11
CA PHE A 193 38.03 -36.83 -32.40
C PHE A 193 39.18 -36.60 -33.37
N SER A 194 40.11 -37.55 -33.39
CA SER A 194 41.33 -37.55 -34.21
C SER A 194 41.11 -37.53 -35.73
N ASP A 195 39.86 -37.64 -36.19
CA ASP A 195 39.41 -37.56 -37.59
C ASP A 195 38.63 -36.28 -37.91
N ASP A 196 38.83 -35.22 -37.11
CA ASP A 196 38.12 -33.93 -37.11
C ASP A 196 36.59 -34.03 -36.87
N THR A 197 36.05 -35.21 -36.53
CA THR A 197 34.62 -35.34 -36.20
C THR A 197 34.32 -34.94 -34.77
N THR A 198 33.10 -34.42 -34.53
CA THR A 198 32.64 -34.00 -33.20
C THR A 198 31.42 -34.80 -32.76
N PHE A 199 31.36 -35.18 -31.48
CA PHE A 199 30.22 -35.89 -30.90
C PHE A 199 29.74 -35.23 -29.59
N ASP A 200 28.43 -35.13 -29.42
CA ASP A 200 27.81 -34.68 -28.17
C ASP A 200 27.85 -35.81 -27.13
N VAL A 201 28.71 -35.65 -26.12
CA VAL A 201 28.88 -36.63 -25.03
C VAL A 201 28.09 -36.27 -23.77
N SER A 202 27.23 -35.25 -23.80
CA SER A 202 26.59 -34.67 -22.60
C SER A 202 25.84 -35.69 -21.74
N THR A 203 25.19 -36.67 -22.37
CA THR A 203 24.44 -37.75 -21.71
C THR A 203 25.05 -39.14 -21.95
N ASN A 204 26.32 -39.20 -22.40
CA ASN A 204 27.03 -40.45 -22.64
C ASN A 204 27.42 -41.12 -21.31
N ALA A 205 27.37 -42.45 -21.25
CA ALA A 205 27.73 -43.23 -20.05
C ALA A 205 29.21 -43.10 -19.64
N ASN A 206 30.08 -42.65 -20.55
CA ASN A 206 31.49 -42.35 -20.27
C ASN A 206 31.73 -40.91 -19.79
N THR A 207 30.68 -40.10 -19.68
CA THR A 207 30.76 -38.69 -19.21
C THR A 207 30.20 -38.58 -17.80
N THR A 208 30.97 -37.99 -16.89
CA THR A 208 30.50 -37.60 -15.56
C THR A 208 30.50 -36.09 -15.41
N TRP A 209 29.49 -35.58 -14.69
CA TRP A 209 29.28 -34.18 -14.40
C TRP A 209 29.39 -33.97 -12.89
N THR A 210 30.21 -33.01 -12.46
CA THR A 210 30.39 -32.69 -11.04
C THR A 210 30.41 -31.18 -10.79
N SER A 211 30.07 -30.80 -9.57
CA SER A 211 30.21 -29.45 -9.04
C SER A 211 31.40 -29.39 -8.09
N SER A 212 32.18 -28.30 -8.14
CA SER A 212 33.20 -28.04 -7.11
C SER A 212 32.62 -27.69 -5.73
N ASN A 213 31.29 -27.49 -5.63
CA ASN A 213 30.60 -27.17 -4.38
C ASN A 213 29.13 -27.66 -4.42
N GLU A 214 28.90 -28.89 -3.98
CA GLU A 214 27.56 -29.52 -3.95
C GLU A 214 26.56 -28.84 -2.99
N ALA A 215 27.05 -28.02 -2.05
CA ALA A 215 26.19 -27.20 -1.17
C ALA A 215 25.67 -25.91 -1.84
N VAL A 216 26.08 -25.64 -3.10
CA VAL A 216 25.71 -24.44 -3.87
C VAL A 216 25.10 -24.82 -5.22
N VAL A 217 25.66 -25.81 -5.91
CA VAL A 217 25.11 -26.40 -7.14
C VAL A 217 25.23 -27.91 -7.10
N THR A 218 24.13 -28.62 -7.36
CA THR A 218 24.11 -30.08 -7.60
C THR A 218 23.95 -30.38 -9.09
N PHE A 219 24.31 -31.60 -9.51
CA PHE A 219 24.15 -32.07 -10.89
C PHE A 219 23.26 -33.31 -10.97
N ALA A 220 22.31 -33.29 -11.91
CA ALA A 220 21.52 -34.43 -12.34
C ALA A 220 21.78 -34.69 -13.83
N ALA A 221 22.64 -35.68 -14.13
CA ALA A 221 23.30 -35.79 -15.43
C ALA A 221 23.94 -34.43 -15.82
N ASN A 222 23.67 -33.90 -17.02
CA ASN A 222 24.17 -32.62 -17.50
C ASN A 222 23.36 -31.39 -17.05
N GLN A 223 22.38 -31.55 -16.15
CA GLN A 223 21.64 -30.43 -15.56
C GLN A 223 22.27 -30.00 -14.24
N ALA A 224 22.78 -28.77 -14.20
CA ALA A 224 23.14 -28.07 -12.97
C ALA A 224 21.87 -27.48 -12.34
N THR A 225 21.72 -27.58 -11.02
CA THR A 225 20.61 -26.95 -10.26
C THR A 225 21.16 -26.30 -9.01
N ALA A 226 20.79 -25.03 -8.77
CA ALA A 226 21.16 -24.33 -7.54
C ALA A 226 20.51 -24.98 -6.31
N VAL A 227 21.24 -25.05 -5.20
CA VAL A 227 20.68 -25.46 -3.90
C VAL A 227 19.81 -24.31 -3.37
N PRO A 228 18.59 -24.55 -2.82
CA PRO A 228 17.77 -23.49 -2.22
C PRO A 228 18.37 -22.90 -0.93
N GLY A 229 17.93 -21.70 -0.54
CA GLY A 229 18.23 -21.10 0.76
C GLY A 229 19.62 -20.48 0.93
N LEU A 230 20.29 -20.04 -0.14
CA LEU A 230 21.54 -19.26 -0.02
C LEU A 230 21.23 -17.82 0.40
N ALA A 231 21.71 -17.42 1.58
CA ALA A 231 21.59 -16.04 2.08
C ALA A 231 22.60 -15.05 1.46
N THR A 232 23.60 -15.51 0.71
CA THR A 232 24.59 -14.64 0.03
C THR A 232 25.05 -15.26 -1.30
N GLN A 233 25.57 -14.44 -2.21
CA GLN A 233 26.10 -14.91 -3.49
C GLN A 233 27.27 -15.89 -3.30
N ALA A 234 27.25 -16.99 -4.04
CA ALA A 234 28.29 -18.00 -4.04
C ALA A 234 28.69 -18.40 -5.47
N THR A 235 29.79 -19.15 -5.60
CA THR A 235 30.28 -19.64 -6.90
C THR A 235 30.64 -21.13 -6.84
N ALA A 236 30.46 -21.83 -7.95
CA ALA A 236 30.85 -23.21 -8.16
C ALA A 236 31.47 -23.39 -9.56
N THR A 237 32.25 -24.46 -9.75
CA THR A 237 32.77 -24.86 -11.07
C THR A 237 32.05 -26.13 -11.51
N ALA A 238 31.37 -26.07 -12.65
CA ALA A 238 30.88 -27.23 -13.38
C ALA A 238 32.07 -27.94 -14.03
N THR A 239 32.16 -29.26 -13.92
CA THR A 239 33.22 -30.07 -14.52
C THR A 239 32.61 -31.22 -15.30
N ALA A 240 32.89 -31.28 -16.60
CA ALA A 240 32.59 -32.43 -17.45
C ALA A 240 33.86 -33.28 -17.60
N THR A 241 33.79 -34.56 -17.25
CA THR A 241 34.90 -35.52 -17.37
C THR A 241 34.49 -36.65 -18.31
N TYR A 242 35.25 -36.87 -19.38
CA TYR A 242 35.02 -37.92 -20.37
C TYR A 242 36.13 -38.98 -20.31
N SER A 243 35.74 -40.25 -20.15
CA SER A 243 36.64 -41.40 -19.99
C SER A 243 36.44 -42.45 -21.10
N GLY A 244 36.36 -41.99 -22.35
CA GLY A 244 36.16 -42.87 -23.52
C GLY A 244 37.47 -43.36 -24.17
N ASN A 245 37.41 -43.60 -25.48
CA ASN A 245 38.59 -43.96 -26.29
C ASN A 245 39.41 -42.68 -26.55
N ILE A 246 40.44 -42.42 -25.73
CA ILE A 246 41.25 -41.18 -25.77
C ILE A 246 42.64 -41.47 -26.35
N CYS A 247 43.19 -40.52 -27.11
CA CYS A 247 44.53 -40.61 -27.71
C CYS A 247 45.28 -39.27 -27.80
N GLY A 248 44.58 -38.15 -27.72
CA GLY A 248 45.15 -36.82 -27.50
C GLY A 248 44.76 -36.29 -26.12
N GLY A 249 45.53 -35.32 -25.60
CA GLY A 249 45.26 -34.68 -24.32
C GLY A 249 45.53 -35.57 -23.08
N PRO A 250 45.05 -35.15 -21.90
CA PRO A 250 45.05 -35.96 -20.68
C PRO A 250 43.96 -37.05 -20.71
N ASP A 251 44.20 -38.15 -20.00
CA ASP A 251 43.19 -39.18 -19.71
C ASP A 251 42.83 -39.15 -18.21
N PRO A 252 41.58 -38.90 -17.81
CA PRO A 252 40.44 -38.56 -18.67
C PRO A 252 40.51 -37.12 -19.22
N LEU A 253 39.75 -36.87 -20.29
CA LEU A 253 39.56 -35.52 -20.83
C LEU A 253 38.61 -34.74 -19.91
N VAL A 254 38.94 -33.47 -19.62
CA VAL A 254 38.20 -32.63 -18.66
C VAL A 254 37.99 -31.22 -19.20
N ALA A 255 36.74 -30.73 -19.15
CA ALA A 255 36.38 -29.34 -19.41
C ALA A 255 35.64 -28.73 -18.21
N THR A 256 35.81 -27.42 -17.99
CA THR A 256 35.21 -26.70 -16.85
C THR A 256 34.54 -25.39 -17.24
N ALA A 257 33.48 -25.04 -16.50
CA ALA A 257 32.71 -23.81 -16.66
C ALA A 257 32.35 -23.22 -15.29
N SER A 258 32.23 -21.89 -15.20
CA SER A 258 31.93 -21.21 -13.93
C SER A 258 30.43 -20.96 -13.74
N ILE A 259 29.92 -21.25 -12.55
CA ILE A 259 28.56 -20.91 -12.12
C ILE A 259 28.62 -19.89 -10.98
N THR A 260 27.87 -18.80 -11.13
CA THR A 260 27.51 -17.90 -10.03
C THR A 260 26.10 -18.24 -9.57
N VAL A 261 25.87 -18.29 -8.25
CA VAL A 261 24.54 -18.48 -7.66
C VAL A 261 24.22 -17.26 -6.78
N ASN A 262 23.13 -16.58 -7.11
CA ASN A 262 22.60 -15.47 -6.31
C ASN A 262 21.51 -16.00 -5.35
N PRO A 263 21.29 -15.37 -4.18
CA PRO A 263 20.00 -15.44 -3.47
C PRO A 263 18.86 -14.99 -4.40
N ALA A 264 17.66 -15.52 -4.20
CA ALA A 264 16.46 -14.97 -4.81
C ALA A 264 16.13 -13.58 -4.23
N GLN A 265 15.54 -12.73 -5.07
CA GLN A 265 15.22 -11.33 -4.76
C GLN A 265 13.77 -11.01 -5.19
N ILE A 266 13.19 -9.97 -4.58
CA ILE A 266 11.80 -9.60 -4.84
C ILE A 266 11.62 -9.10 -6.29
N SER A 267 10.70 -9.75 -7.02
CA SER A 267 10.49 -9.60 -8.46
C SER A 267 9.63 -8.38 -8.77
N GLY A 268 10.24 -7.36 -9.38
CA GLY A 268 9.57 -6.11 -9.74
C GLY A 268 9.61 -5.01 -8.68
N GLY A 269 10.32 -5.21 -7.56
CA GLY A 269 10.31 -4.27 -6.44
C GLY A 269 8.97 -4.33 -5.70
N ALA A 270 8.30 -3.19 -5.47
CA ALA A 270 7.05 -3.13 -4.71
C ALA A 270 5.94 -4.06 -5.28
N ASP A 271 5.86 -4.18 -6.62
CA ASP A 271 4.93 -5.11 -7.31
C ASP A 271 5.18 -6.60 -7.00
N GLY A 272 6.30 -6.91 -6.34
CA GLY A 272 6.68 -8.24 -5.87
C GLY A 272 6.22 -8.55 -4.44
N ILE A 273 5.69 -7.59 -3.68
CA ILE A 273 5.11 -7.82 -2.35
C ILE A 273 3.62 -7.52 -2.39
N CYS A 274 2.81 -8.52 -2.06
CA CYS A 274 1.35 -8.40 -2.03
C CYS A 274 0.85 -8.43 -0.58
N ILE A 275 0.26 -7.32 -0.12
CA ILE A 275 -0.51 -7.27 1.12
C ILE A 275 -1.94 -7.73 0.77
N GLU A 276 -2.30 -8.95 1.17
CA GLU A 276 -3.61 -9.54 0.85
C GLU A 276 -4.39 -9.85 2.14
N THR A 277 -5.70 -9.66 2.14
CA THR A 277 -6.58 -10.05 3.26
C THR A 277 -7.10 -11.48 3.07
N VAL A 278 -7.28 -12.20 4.17
CA VAL A 278 -7.88 -13.53 4.22
C VAL A 278 -9.21 -13.45 4.98
N PRO A 279 -10.39 -13.54 4.31
CA PRO A 279 -10.64 -13.54 2.85
C PRO A 279 -10.39 -12.15 2.20
N PRO A 280 -10.31 -12.03 0.85
CA PRO A 280 -10.61 -13.05 -0.17
C PRO A 280 -9.46 -13.96 -0.57
N ALA A 281 -8.22 -13.68 -0.16
CA ALA A 281 -7.08 -14.53 -0.48
C ALA A 281 -7.21 -15.92 0.16
N ALA A 282 -6.79 -16.95 -0.56
CA ALA A 282 -6.71 -18.30 -0.03
C ALA A 282 -5.45 -18.46 0.84
N VAL A 283 -5.62 -19.03 2.04
CA VAL A 283 -4.50 -19.37 2.92
C VAL A 283 -3.58 -20.37 2.23
N PHE A 284 -2.28 -20.09 2.22
CA PHE A 284 -1.24 -21.07 1.91
C PHE A 284 -0.03 -20.87 2.83
N THR A 285 0.84 -21.89 2.91
CA THR A 285 2.03 -21.88 3.77
C THR A 285 3.27 -22.27 2.97
N GLY A 286 4.41 -21.69 3.32
CA GLY A 286 5.64 -21.84 2.55
C GLY A 286 5.53 -21.24 1.16
N CYS A 287 6.13 -21.91 0.17
CA CYS A 287 6.28 -21.41 -1.19
C CYS A 287 5.59 -22.31 -2.23
N ARG A 288 5.24 -21.70 -3.37
CA ARG A 288 4.67 -22.33 -4.57
C ARG A 288 5.16 -21.58 -5.82
N ALA A 289 4.77 -22.01 -7.02
CA ALA A 289 5.04 -21.25 -8.24
C ALA A 289 4.25 -19.92 -8.25
N ASP A 290 4.86 -18.85 -8.75
CA ASP A 290 4.25 -17.51 -8.88
C ASP A 290 2.90 -17.59 -9.62
N THR A 291 1.85 -17.08 -8.97
CA THR A 291 0.48 -17.03 -9.51
C THR A 291 0.16 -15.70 -10.21
N GLY A 292 1.10 -14.74 -10.18
CA GLY A 292 0.98 -13.43 -10.80
C GLY A 292 0.64 -12.33 -9.81
N ALA A 293 0.03 -11.26 -10.32
CA ALA A 293 -0.20 -10.00 -9.61
C ALA A 293 -0.97 -10.14 -8.28
N CYS A 294 -0.87 -9.12 -7.44
CA CYS A 294 -1.55 -9.02 -6.16
C CYS A 294 -3.07 -8.97 -6.31
N LEU A 295 -3.80 -9.54 -5.34
CA LEU A 295 -5.24 -9.40 -5.24
C LEU A 295 -5.60 -8.02 -4.68
N THR A 296 -6.37 -7.26 -5.46
CA THR A 296 -6.93 -5.94 -5.09
C THR A 296 -5.89 -5.00 -4.41
N PRO A 297 -4.75 -4.68 -5.06
CA PRO A 297 -3.70 -3.87 -4.43
C PRO A 297 -4.12 -2.42 -4.20
N ASP A 298 -4.90 -1.84 -5.13
CA ASP A 298 -5.33 -0.44 -5.08
C ASP A 298 -6.61 -0.20 -4.26
N GLN A 299 -7.27 -1.26 -3.75
CA GLN A 299 -8.48 -1.12 -2.95
C GLN A 299 -8.15 -0.98 -1.46
N PRO A 300 -8.84 -0.09 -0.72
CA PRO A 300 -8.67 0.03 0.72
C PRO A 300 -9.09 -1.25 1.44
N ILE A 301 -8.47 -1.52 2.58
CA ILE A 301 -8.97 -2.48 3.55
C ILE A 301 -10.01 -1.78 4.40
N GLU A 302 -11.28 -1.99 4.06
CA GLU A 302 -12.42 -1.54 4.86
C GLU A 302 -12.51 -2.38 6.16
N LEU A 303 -12.64 -1.69 7.30
CA LEU A 303 -12.76 -2.26 8.65
C LEU A 303 -13.79 -1.46 9.47
N ALA A 304 -14.58 -2.10 10.32
CA ALA A 304 -15.17 -1.42 11.46
C ALA A 304 -14.14 -1.22 12.59
N ALA A 305 -14.28 -0.19 13.44
CA ALA A 305 -13.53 -0.15 14.70
C ALA A 305 -13.85 -1.38 15.57
N GLY A 306 -12.81 -2.00 16.13
CA GLY A 306 -12.89 -3.29 16.82
C GLY A 306 -12.96 -4.53 15.92
N GLU A 307 -13.04 -4.38 14.59
CA GLU A 307 -12.92 -5.49 13.64
C GLU A 307 -11.44 -5.83 13.37
N THR A 308 -11.15 -7.13 13.23
CA THR A 308 -9.83 -7.62 12.81
C THR A 308 -9.89 -8.37 11.48
N ARG A 309 -8.81 -8.29 10.70
CA ARG A 309 -8.60 -9.03 9.45
C ARG A 309 -7.20 -9.62 9.43
N GLN A 310 -7.11 -10.93 9.23
CA GLN A 310 -5.83 -11.59 8.96
C GLN A 310 -5.28 -11.14 7.61
N LEU A 311 -4.08 -10.58 7.60
CA LEU A 311 -3.28 -10.36 6.41
C LEU A 311 -2.48 -11.62 6.08
N GLN A 312 -2.22 -11.82 4.80
CA GLN A 312 -1.26 -12.77 4.27
C GLN A 312 -0.34 -12.00 3.32
N ILE A 313 0.90 -11.77 3.74
CA ILE A 313 1.90 -11.09 2.93
C ILE A 313 2.55 -12.12 2.00
N ARG A 314 2.39 -11.91 0.69
CA ARG A 314 2.88 -12.80 -0.37
C ARG A 314 4.05 -12.13 -1.10
N GLY A 315 5.25 -12.67 -0.91
CA GLY A 315 6.47 -12.25 -1.63
C GLY A 315 6.67 -13.07 -2.90
N ARG A 316 6.93 -12.41 -4.02
CA ARG A 316 7.13 -13.00 -5.36
C ARG A 316 8.60 -12.80 -5.76
N PHE A 317 9.27 -13.87 -6.17
CA PHE A 317 10.72 -13.91 -6.32
C PHE A 317 11.16 -14.07 -7.79
N ASP A 318 12.37 -13.60 -8.11
CA ASP A 318 12.94 -13.58 -9.46
C ASP A 318 13.27 -14.97 -10.04
N ASN A 319 13.27 -16.03 -9.21
CA ASN A 319 13.30 -17.43 -9.65
C ASN A 319 11.93 -17.97 -10.15
N GLY A 320 10.83 -17.23 -9.94
CA GLY A 320 9.47 -17.67 -10.25
C GLY A 320 8.74 -18.41 -9.12
N GLU A 321 9.24 -18.37 -7.89
CA GLU A 321 8.47 -18.76 -6.70
C GLU A 321 7.67 -17.58 -6.13
N GLU A 322 6.57 -17.88 -5.47
CA GLU A 322 5.93 -16.99 -4.51
C GLU A 322 5.80 -17.69 -3.15
N CYS A 323 5.98 -16.94 -2.06
CA CYS A 323 5.95 -17.46 -0.70
C CYS A 323 5.01 -16.64 0.18
N ASN A 324 4.33 -17.31 1.11
CA ASN A 324 3.75 -16.61 2.26
C ASN A 324 4.91 -16.24 3.21
N ILE A 325 5.20 -14.95 3.30
CA ILE A 325 6.29 -14.36 4.09
C ILE A 325 5.78 -13.64 5.35
N THR A 326 4.47 -13.73 5.66
CA THR A 326 3.83 -13.01 6.79
C THR A 326 4.55 -13.21 8.12
N SER A 327 5.16 -14.38 8.34
CA SER A 327 5.91 -14.73 9.55
C SER A 327 7.42 -14.90 9.30
N ASP A 328 7.98 -14.21 8.29
CA ASP A 328 9.41 -14.15 8.07
C ASP A 328 10.04 -13.15 9.06
N ALA A 329 11.10 -13.55 9.75
CA ALA A 329 11.77 -12.72 10.75
C ALA A 329 12.57 -11.53 10.16
N THR A 330 12.59 -11.39 8.83
CA THR A 330 13.16 -10.24 8.11
C THR A 330 12.11 -9.32 7.48
N LEU A 331 10.83 -9.72 7.50
CA LEU A 331 9.71 -8.85 7.13
C LEU A 331 9.36 -7.93 8.31
N SER A 332 9.12 -6.65 8.01
CA SER A 332 8.39 -5.75 8.91
C SER A 332 7.01 -5.42 8.34
N ILE A 333 6.01 -5.35 9.22
CA ILE A 333 4.63 -4.95 8.89
C ILE A 333 4.24 -3.84 9.87
N GLU A 334 3.78 -2.70 9.35
CA GLU A 334 3.44 -1.52 10.16
C GLU A 334 2.12 -0.89 9.67
N ALA A 335 1.28 -0.44 10.58
CA ALA A 335 0.09 0.36 10.26
C ALA A 335 0.36 1.83 10.62
N GLY A 336 0.10 2.75 9.69
CA GLY A 336 0.21 4.17 9.95
C GLY A 336 -0.98 4.73 10.74
N GLY A 337 -0.86 5.96 11.22
CA GLY A 337 -1.95 6.70 11.86
C GLY A 337 -2.26 6.19 13.27
N GLU A 338 -1.56 6.74 14.26
CA GLU A 338 -1.80 6.43 15.67
C GLU A 338 -3.29 6.62 16.02
N GLY A 339 -3.93 5.57 16.53
CA GLY A 339 -5.36 5.56 16.88
C GLY A 339 -6.33 5.20 15.74
N VAL A 340 -5.87 5.06 14.49
CA VAL A 340 -6.74 4.62 13.36
C VAL A 340 -6.74 3.10 13.23
N ALA A 341 -5.57 2.48 13.06
CA ALA A 341 -5.42 1.03 12.93
C ALA A 341 -4.10 0.53 13.54
N SER A 342 -4.02 -0.76 13.88
CA SER A 342 -2.80 -1.45 14.28
C SER A 342 -2.65 -2.78 13.56
N VAL A 343 -1.42 -3.29 13.46
CA VAL A 343 -1.11 -4.62 12.93
C VAL A 343 -0.04 -5.27 13.82
N ASP A 344 -0.11 -6.58 14.02
CA ASP A 344 0.89 -7.33 14.79
C ASP A 344 1.94 -8.04 13.90
N GLU A 345 2.96 -8.64 14.53
CA GLU A 345 4.02 -9.41 13.86
C GLU A 345 3.52 -10.68 13.14
N LEU A 346 2.23 -11.04 13.28
CA LEU A 346 1.58 -12.16 12.61
C LEU A 346 0.60 -11.71 11.52
N GLY A 347 0.46 -10.40 11.30
CA GLY A 347 -0.41 -9.81 10.29
C GLY A 347 -1.89 -9.69 10.71
N GLU A 348 -2.24 -9.76 12.00
CA GLU A 348 -3.60 -9.43 12.45
C GLU A 348 -3.79 -7.90 12.44
N LEU A 349 -4.42 -7.38 11.38
CA LEU A 349 -4.76 -5.97 11.23
C LEU A 349 -6.07 -5.68 11.98
N SER A 350 -6.07 -4.67 12.84
CA SER A 350 -7.21 -4.27 13.68
C SER A 350 -7.60 -2.82 13.43
N GLY A 351 -8.90 -2.55 13.27
CA GLY A 351 -9.45 -1.19 13.27
C GLY A 351 -9.55 -0.67 14.71
N ILE A 352 -9.06 0.55 14.98
CA ILE A 352 -9.08 1.16 16.32
C ILE A 352 -10.13 2.27 16.40
N GLY A 353 -10.15 3.20 15.44
CA GLY A 353 -11.03 4.36 15.42
C GLY A 353 -11.10 4.99 14.03
N ALA A 354 -12.06 5.91 13.85
CA ALA A 354 -12.41 6.44 12.53
C ALA A 354 -11.23 7.08 11.78
N GLY A 355 -11.00 6.68 10.53
CA GLY A 355 -10.04 7.37 9.66
C GLY A 355 -9.54 6.58 8.46
N SER A 356 -8.75 7.25 7.61
CA SER A 356 -8.03 6.64 6.49
C SER A 356 -6.54 6.61 6.79
N THR A 357 -5.89 5.48 6.52
CA THR A 357 -4.47 5.24 6.74
C THR A 357 -3.94 4.23 5.71
N ALA A 358 -2.76 3.64 5.94
CA ALA A 358 -2.24 2.52 5.17
C ALA A 358 -1.51 1.51 6.06
N VAL A 359 -1.58 0.24 5.70
CA VAL A 359 -0.68 -0.81 6.19
C VAL A 359 0.47 -0.96 5.20
N SER A 360 1.69 -1.07 5.70
CA SER A 360 2.91 -1.19 4.91
C SER A 360 3.67 -2.46 5.29
N ALA A 361 4.31 -3.08 4.30
CA ALA A 361 5.12 -4.28 4.44
C ALA A 361 6.49 -4.04 3.78
N THR A 362 7.59 -4.30 4.51
CA THR A 362 8.95 -4.06 4.02
C THR A 362 9.84 -5.30 4.19
N LEU A 363 10.49 -5.72 3.11
CA LEU A 363 11.46 -6.83 3.07
C LEU A 363 12.59 -6.44 2.11
N ASP A 364 13.86 -6.71 2.46
CA ASP A 364 15.05 -6.41 1.64
C ASP A 364 15.08 -4.97 1.05
N ASP A 365 14.82 -3.96 1.91
CA ASP A 365 14.66 -2.54 1.55
C ASP A 365 13.53 -2.22 0.53
N VAL A 366 12.69 -3.19 0.19
CA VAL A 366 11.49 -3.02 -0.65
C VAL A 366 10.26 -2.85 0.22
N THR A 367 9.70 -1.64 0.26
CA THR A 367 8.41 -1.33 0.91
C THR A 367 7.27 -1.32 -0.10
N VAL A 368 6.14 -1.90 0.28
CA VAL A 368 4.82 -1.70 -0.36
C VAL A 368 3.82 -1.22 0.70
N SER A 369 2.79 -0.48 0.29
CA SER A 369 1.71 -0.02 1.17
C SER A 369 0.35 -0.24 0.52
N ARG A 370 -0.66 -0.67 1.30
CA ARG A 370 -2.07 -0.75 0.88
C ARG A 370 -2.92 0.14 1.78
N PRO A 371 -3.82 1.00 1.23
CA PRO A 371 -4.69 1.83 2.06
C PRO A 371 -5.60 0.99 2.97
N VAL A 372 -5.99 1.59 4.09
CA VAL A 372 -6.90 1.03 5.11
C VAL A 372 -7.90 2.14 5.45
N GLU A 373 -9.18 1.79 5.53
CA GLU A 373 -10.24 2.74 5.86
C GLU A 373 -11.06 2.14 7.01
N VAL A 374 -10.96 2.78 8.17
CA VAL A 374 -11.66 2.35 9.39
C VAL A 374 -12.90 3.22 9.54
N VAL A 375 -14.05 2.60 9.34
CA VAL A 375 -15.37 3.19 9.56
C VAL A 375 -15.86 2.89 10.97
N VAL A 376 -16.70 3.76 11.51
CA VAL A 376 -17.29 3.61 12.84
C VAL A 376 -18.76 3.94 12.78
N ASN A 377 -19.55 3.30 13.64
CA ASN A 377 -20.94 3.70 13.83
C ASN A 377 -20.94 5.07 14.52
N GLN A 378 -21.45 6.09 13.83
CA GLN A 378 -21.69 7.40 14.43
C GLN A 378 -22.89 7.30 15.37
N VAL A 379 -22.78 7.90 16.55
CA VAL A 379 -23.82 7.86 17.59
C VAL A 379 -24.17 9.25 18.09
N LEU A 380 -25.38 9.36 18.63
CA LEU A 380 -25.85 10.47 19.45
C LEU A 380 -25.63 10.10 20.92
N GLY A 381 -24.73 10.81 21.60
CA GLY A 381 -24.63 10.85 23.06
C GLY A 381 -25.65 11.85 23.66
N GLN A 382 -25.75 11.93 24.99
CA GLN A 382 -26.78 12.76 25.63
C GLN A 382 -26.61 14.27 25.33
N ASN A 383 -25.37 14.75 25.25
CA ASN A 383 -25.00 16.11 24.83
C ASN A 383 -25.09 16.39 23.31
N SER A 384 -25.44 15.41 22.47
CA SER A 384 -25.31 15.51 21.00
C SER A 384 -26.37 16.35 20.29
N LEU A 385 -27.47 16.73 20.96
CA LEU A 385 -28.54 17.54 20.38
C LEU A 385 -28.73 18.83 21.17
N GLN A 386 -28.87 19.96 20.46
CA GLN A 386 -29.10 21.28 21.05
C GLN A 386 -30.31 21.95 20.41
N VAL A 387 -31.38 22.09 21.20
CA VAL A 387 -32.59 22.83 20.83
C VAL A 387 -32.52 24.26 21.39
N PHE A 388 -32.71 25.28 20.57
CA PHE A 388 -32.62 26.69 20.97
C PHE A 388 -33.42 27.61 20.04
N ALA A 389 -33.63 28.86 20.45
CA ALA A 389 -34.13 29.91 19.56
C ALA A 389 -33.47 31.26 19.90
N LYS A 390 -33.20 32.07 18.87
CA LYS A 390 -32.53 33.37 19.03
C LYS A 390 -32.99 34.35 17.97
N SER A 391 -33.38 35.56 18.40
CA SER A 391 -33.76 36.64 17.48
C SER A 391 -32.60 36.96 16.52
N GLY A 392 -32.90 37.01 15.22
CA GLY A 392 -31.93 37.30 14.16
C GLY A 392 -31.03 36.14 13.74
N PHE A 393 -30.97 35.01 14.46
CA PHE A 393 -30.16 33.85 14.07
C PHE A 393 -30.66 33.24 12.75
N GLN A 394 -29.74 32.96 11.82
CA GLN A 394 -30.00 32.35 10.52
C GLN A 394 -29.40 30.95 10.43
N ASP A 395 -29.94 30.10 9.54
CA ASP A 395 -29.41 28.73 9.28
C ASP A 395 -27.93 28.71 8.82
N SER A 396 -27.39 29.85 8.38
CA SER A 396 -25.98 30.05 7.99
C SER A 396 -25.04 30.45 9.11
N ASP A 397 -25.55 30.74 10.32
CA ASP A 397 -24.75 31.27 11.42
C ASP A 397 -24.02 30.14 12.15
N ALA A 398 -22.70 30.25 12.25
CA ALA A 398 -21.88 29.30 13.00
C ALA A 398 -22.13 29.45 14.51
N ILE A 399 -22.33 28.32 15.19
CA ILE A 399 -22.56 28.24 16.64
C ILE A 399 -22.02 26.91 17.18
N THR A 400 -21.46 26.92 18.39
CA THR A 400 -21.03 25.69 19.09
C THR A 400 -22.16 25.06 19.91
N LEU A 401 -22.02 23.78 20.27
CA LEU A 401 -22.94 23.10 21.20
C LEU A 401 -23.05 23.88 22.53
N ALA A 402 -21.94 24.39 23.06
CA ALA A 402 -21.89 25.18 24.29
C ALA A 402 -22.56 26.56 24.16
N GLU A 403 -22.44 27.24 23.02
CA GLU A 403 -23.17 28.49 22.78
C GLU A 403 -24.68 28.24 22.63
N ALA A 404 -25.08 27.17 21.91
CA ALA A 404 -26.48 26.76 21.78
C ALA A 404 -27.10 26.35 23.14
N GLN A 405 -26.30 25.73 24.02
CA GLN A 405 -26.68 25.41 25.40
C GLN A 405 -26.98 26.66 26.26
N ASN A 406 -26.53 27.85 25.85
CA ASN A 406 -26.82 29.13 26.49
C ASN A 406 -28.01 29.89 25.86
N LEU A 407 -28.67 29.33 24.84
CA LEU A 407 -29.81 29.92 24.11
C LEU A 407 -31.13 29.17 24.38
N LYS A 408 -31.25 28.55 25.55
CA LYS A 408 -32.37 27.69 25.97
C LYS A 408 -33.66 28.43 26.32
N PHE A 409 -33.71 29.75 26.15
CA PHE A 409 -34.89 30.57 26.42
C PHE A 409 -35.21 31.49 25.24
N ALA A 410 -36.49 31.61 24.92
CA ALA A 410 -37.01 32.63 24.04
C ALA A 410 -38.36 33.18 24.53
N CYS A 411 -38.67 34.39 24.10
CA CYS A 411 -39.92 35.07 24.38
C CYS A 411 -40.50 35.59 23.05
N VAL A 412 -41.82 35.47 22.87
CA VAL A 412 -42.52 35.91 21.66
C VAL A 412 -43.88 36.53 22.01
N GLY A 413 -44.23 37.63 21.35
CA GLY A 413 -45.54 38.25 21.45
C GLY A 413 -46.57 37.51 20.62
N ALA A 414 -47.76 37.19 21.14
CA ALA A 414 -48.80 36.59 20.31
C ALA A 414 -49.28 37.49 19.15
N ASN A 415 -48.98 38.80 19.17
CA ASN A 415 -49.21 39.69 18.03
C ASN A 415 -48.23 39.47 16.87
N ASP A 416 -47.04 38.91 17.14
CA ASP A 416 -46.12 38.38 16.14
C ASP A 416 -46.57 36.99 15.62
N LEU A 417 -47.50 36.34 16.34
CA LEU A 417 -48.05 35.02 16.01
C LEU A 417 -49.44 35.06 15.36
N VAL A 418 -50.28 36.08 15.55
CA VAL A 418 -51.71 36.10 15.15
C VAL A 418 -52.08 37.31 14.28
N GLN A 419 -52.90 37.12 13.24
CA GLN A 419 -53.10 38.09 12.16
C GLN A 419 -53.95 39.31 12.52
N SER A 420 -54.78 39.19 13.55
CA SER A 420 -55.74 40.19 14.00
C SER A 420 -55.80 40.22 15.53
N GLY A 421 -55.88 41.41 16.12
CA GLY A 421 -56.06 41.57 17.56
C GLY A 421 -57.43 41.13 18.06
N LEU A 422 -57.61 41.20 19.39
CA LEU A 422 -58.82 40.79 20.13
C LEU A 422 -60.14 41.20 19.46
N GLY A 423 -60.81 40.23 18.81
CA GLY A 423 -62.15 40.40 18.22
C GLY A 423 -62.36 39.77 16.84
N ASP A 424 -61.30 39.33 16.14
CA ASP A 424 -61.44 38.58 14.88
C ASP A 424 -61.68 37.08 15.15
N THR A 425 -62.62 36.49 14.41
CA THR A 425 -62.94 35.06 14.47
C THR A 425 -62.14 34.22 13.48
N SER A 426 -61.30 34.82 12.63
CA SER A 426 -60.49 34.13 11.61
C SER A 426 -59.39 33.23 12.18
N ARG A 427 -58.94 33.49 13.41
CA ARG A 427 -57.83 32.83 14.15
C ARG A 427 -56.51 32.69 13.40
N SER A 428 -56.38 33.28 12.22
CA SER A 428 -55.28 32.96 11.31
C SER A 428 -53.94 33.44 11.90
N PRO A 429 -52.93 32.58 12.07
CA PRO A 429 -51.60 33.02 12.48
C PRO A 429 -50.94 33.95 11.45
N ARG A 430 -49.97 34.76 11.92
CA ARG A 430 -49.26 35.80 11.15
C ARG A 430 -47.76 35.59 11.03
N GLY A 431 -47.20 34.78 11.92
CA GLY A 431 -45.77 34.61 12.10
C GLY A 431 -45.50 33.54 13.14
N PHE A 432 -44.22 33.37 13.46
CA PHE A 432 -43.71 32.24 14.22
C PHE A 432 -42.37 32.61 14.87
N LEU A 433 -42.08 31.97 15.99
CA LEU A 433 -40.72 31.87 16.49
C LEU A 433 -40.07 30.64 15.85
N ARG A 434 -38.91 30.81 15.20
CA ARG A 434 -38.09 29.67 14.76
C ARG A 434 -37.39 29.06 15.97
N ALA A 435 -37.67 27.80 16.27
CA ALA A 435 -36.79 26.95 17.05
C ALA A 435 -35.82 26.25 16.09
N TYR A 436 -34.60 26.06 16.56
CA TYR A 436 -33.54 25.38 15.84
C TYR A 436 -33.15 24.15 16.65
N ALA A 437 -33.05 23.00 16.01
CA ALA A 437 -32.45 21.81 16.59
C ALA A 437 -31.22 21.45 15.78
N TYR A 438 -30.04 21.54 16.39
CA TYR A 438 -28.77 21.19 15.75
C TYR A 438 -28.16 19.98 16.45
N ALA A 439 -27.63 19.05 15.66
CA ALA A 439 -26.95 17.86 16.15
C ALA A 439 -25.46 17.89 15.80
N ALA A 440 -24.69 17.25 16.67
CA ALA A 440 -23.38 16.69 16.36
C ALA A 440 -23.45 15.17 16.59
N ARG A 441 -22.44 14.42 16.14
CA ARG A 441 -22.30 12.98 16.45
C ARG A 441 -20.86 12.70 16.87
N CYS A 442 -20.66 11.60 17.58
CA CYS A 442 -19.33 11.07 17.85
C CYS A 442 -19.21 9.61 17.42
N ASP A 443 -17.97 9.12 17.43
CA ASP A 443 -17.66 7.69 17.35
C ASP A 443 -18.34 6.93 18.51
N SER A 444 -18.94 5.77 18.23
CA SER A 444 -19.49 4.86 19.26
C SER A 444 -18.52 4.49 20.40
N THR A 445 -17.21 4.64 20.19
CA THR A 445 -16.15 4.43 21.19
C THR A 445 -15.79 5.68 22.00
N ALA A 446 -16.25 6.87 21.58
CA ALA A 446 -15.96 8.16 22.19
C ALA A 446 -17.04 8.64 23.20
N LEU A 447 -17.85 7.73 23.72
CA LEU A 447 -18.80 7.99 24.80
C LEU A 447 -18.12 7.88 26.17
N ASP A 448 -18.47 8.76 27.11
CA ASP A 448 -18.02 8.67 28.51
C ASP A 448 -18.87 7.70 29.36
N GLU A 449 -18.62 7.65 30.68
CA GLU A 449 -19.39 6.78 31.60
C GLU A 449 -20.85 7.22 31.83
N ASN A 450 -21.22 8.44 31.42
CA ASN A 450 -22.59 8.95 31.42
C ASN A 450 -23.30 8.70 30.08
N GLY A 451 -22.55 8.43 29.00
CA GLY A 451 -23.07 8.36 27.63
C GLY A 451 -23.09 9.72 26.91
N ASP A 452 -22.27 10.67 27.35
CA ASP A 452 -22.00 11.90 26.63
C ASP A 452 -20.90 11.69 25.58
N CYS A 453 -21.05 12.31 24.40
CA CYS A 453 -20.01 12.33 23.40
C CYS A 453 -18.82 13.17 23.89
N THR A 454 -17.61 12.63 23.69
CA THR A 454 -16.35 13.29 24.04
C THR A 454 -15.53 13.60 22.78
N ALA A 455 -14.65 14.60 22.88
CA ALA A 455 -13.67 14.91 21.85
C ALA A 455 -12.33 15.31 22.46
N VAL A 456 -11.25 15.16 21.70
CA VAL A 456 -9.93 15.68 22.05
C VAL A 456 -9.85 17.17 21.64
N PRO A 457 -9.54 18.10 22.56
CA PRO A 457 -9.25 19.49 22.21
C PRO A 457 -8.07 19.61 21.23
N GLU A 458 -8.14 20.60 20.33
CA GLU A 458 -6.99 20.95 19.48
C GLU A 458 -5.78 21.35 20.36
N PRO A 459 -4.62 20.68 20.25
CA PRO A 459 -3.49 20.93 21.13
C PRO A 459 -2.78 22.27 20.81
N PRO A 460 -2.25 22.97 21.83
CA PRO A 460 -1.29 24.06 21.61
C PRO A 460 -0.07 23.57 20.80
N GLU A 461 0.49 24.43 19.93
CA GLU A 461 1.66 24.08 19.11
C GLU A 461 2.82 23.53 19.94
N GLY A 462 3.10 22.23 19.82
CA GLY A 462 4.21 21.56 20.48
C GLY A 462 3.89 20.92 21.84
N GLU A 463 2.63 20.95 22.29
CA GLU A 463 2.17 20.19 23.46
C GLU A 463 1.43 18.90 23.05
N ALA A 464 1.34 17.94 23.97
CA ALA A 464 0.59 16.71 23.74
C ALA A 464 -0.92 16.98 23.87
N PRO A 465 -1.79 16.30 23.08
CA PRO A 465 -3.23 16.47 23.20
C PRO A 465 -3.72 16.14 24.62
N PRO A 466 -4.55 17.01 25.24
CA PRO A 466 -5.22 16.67 26.49
C PRO A 466 -6.22 15.51 26.28
N PRO A 467 -6.64 14.82 27.36
CA PRO A 467 -7.61 13.72 27.26
C PRO A 467 -8.94 14.20 26.68
N ALA A 468 -9.67 13.29 26.03
CA ALA A 468 -10.99 13.59 25.51
C ALA A 468 -11.97 13.96 26.64
N SER A 469 -12.87 14.92 26.40
CA SER A 469 -13.89 15.33 27.37
C SER A 469 -15.20 15.77 26.72
N ALA A 470 -16.27 15.84 27.50
CA ALA A 470 -17.59 16.29 27.04
C ALA A 470 -17.64 17.82 26.81
N GLU A 471 -16.88 18.60 27.57
CA GLU A 471 -16.72 20.05 27.37
C GLU A 471 -15.96 20.35 26.08
N ALA A 472 -14.98 19.52 25.74
CA ALA A 472 -14.22 19.60 24.49
C ALA A 472 -15.08 19.28 23.27
N PHE A 473 -16.01 18.32 23.39
CA PHE A 473 -17.06 18.08 22.38
C PHE A 473 -18.02 19.28 22.31
N ALA A 474 -18.48 19.79 23.47
CA ALA A 474 -19.37 20.94 23.53
C ALA A 474 -18.77 22.24 22.94
N ALA A 475 -17.45 22.38 22.93
CA ALA A 475 -16.74 23.49 22.29
C ALA A 475 -16.67 23.38 20.75
N GLN A 476 -17.11 22.28 20.15
CA GLN A 476 -17.12 22.12 18.69
C GLN A 476 -18.28 22.88 18.05
N ALA A 477 -18.05 23.37 16.82
CA ALA A 477 -19.10 23.95 15.99
C ALA A 477 -20.13 22.89 15.60
N LEU A 478 -21.41 23.23 15.70
CA LEU A 478 -22.51 22.37 15.30
C LEU A 478 -22.50 22.15 13.78
N THR A 479 -22.49 20.90 13.36
CA THR A 479 -22.24 20.51 11.96
C THR A 479 -23.50 20.25 11.14
N GLN A 480 -24.64 19.98 11.79
CA GLN A 480 -25.90 19.67 11.12
C GLN A 480 -27.08 20.39 11.80
N ASN A 481 -27.79 21.25 11.05
CA ASN A 481 -29.16 21.61 11.43
C ASN A 481 -30.04 20.38 11.17
N VAL A 482 -30.64 19.81 12.22
CA VAL A 482 -31.55 18.67 12.12
C VAL A 482 -33.02 19.09 12.12
N SER A 483 -33.35 20.37 12.33
CA SER A 483 -34.72 20.89 12.19
C SER A 483 -35.06 21.39 10.78
N ASN A 484 -34.35 20.94 9.75
CA ASN A 484 -34.64 21.26 8.34
C ASN A 484 -34.14 20.11 7.43
N LEU A 485 -34.35 18.86 7.85
CA LEU A 485 -33.96 17.69 7.06
C LEU A 485 -35.04 17.33 6.04
N PRO A 486 -34.66 16.74 4.88
CA PRO A 486 -35.63 16.09 4.01
C PRO A 486 -36.17 14.81 4.67
N PRO A 487 -37.37 14.34 4.30
CA PRO A 487 -37.93 13.10 4.82
C PRO A 487 -36.97 11.90 4.72
N LYS A 488 -36.91 11.14 5.81
CA LYS A 488 -36.08 9.95 6.07
C LYS A 488 -36.37 8.80 5.09
N SER A 489 -37.55 8.79 4.48
CA SER A 489 -37.93 7.89 3.40
C SER A 489 -38.83 8.58 2.38
N THR A 490 -38.64 8.25 1.11
CA THR A 490 -39.54 8.63 0.01
C THR A 490 -40.30 7.42 -0.55
N GLU A 491 -40.44 6.34 0.23
CA GLU A 491 -41.19 5.15 -0.19
C GLU A 491 -42.71 5.35 -0.06
N PRO A 492 -43.53 4.88 -1.03
CA PRO A 492 -44.99 5.04 -0.96
C PRO A 492 -45.61 4.37 0.28
N GLY A 493 -46.11 5.18 1.21
CA GLY A 493 -46.71 4.72 2.47
C GLY A 493 -45.78 4.78 3.69
N ALA A 494 -44.57 5.32 3.56
CA ALA A 494 -43.86 5.91 4.69
C ALA A 494 -44.60 7.18 5.16
N ASP A 495 -44.34 7.61 6.40
CA ASP A 495 -44.82 8.93 6.86
C ASP A 495 -44.02 10.02 6.12
N PRO A 496 -44.66 10.90 5.33
CA PRO A 496 -43.95 11.93 4.59
C PRO A 496 -43.39 13.05 5.47
N LEU A 497 -43.79 13.11 6.75
CA LEU A 497 -43.34 14.11 7.72
C LEU A 497 -42.19 13.61 8.62
N ASP A 498 -41.85 12.30 8.61
CA ASP A 498 -40.70 11.75 9.34
C ASP A 498 -39.39 12.15 8.64
N ASP A 499 -38.77 13.25 9.08
CA ASP A 499 -37.41 13.68 8.76
C ASP A 499 -36.34 13.13 9.73
N GLY A 500 -36.77 12.29 10.70
CA GLY A 500 -35.95 11.82 11.81
C GLY A 500 -35.97 12.73 13.06
N ILE A 501 -36.67 13.86 13.03
CA ILE A 501 -36.95 14.68 14.21
C ILE A 501 -38.42 14.58 14.63
N ARG A 502 -38.67 14.68 15.94
CA ARG A 502 -40.00 14.85 16.50
C ARG A 502 -40.01 16.03 17.46
N TRP A 503 -40.79 17.04 17.12
CA TRP A 503 -41.08 18.17 17.99
C TRP A 503 -42.23 17.88 18.95
N GLU A 504 -42.16 18.41 20.16
CA GLU A 504 -43.25 18.36 21.15
C GLU A 504 -43.25 19.66 21.98
N SER A 505 -44.44 20.16 22.33
CA SER A 505 -44.61 21.31 23.22
C SER A 505 -45.64 20.99 24.30
N VAL A 506 -45.30 21.32 25.54
CA VAL A 506 -46.12 21.10 26.74
C VAL A 506 -46.05 22.33 27.63
N ALA A 507 -47.12 22.65 28.36
CA ALA A 507 -47.07 23.72 29.35
C ALA A 507 -46.01 23.42 30.42
N GLY A 508 -45.24 24.44 30.83
CA GLY A 508 -44.10 24.29 31.74
C GLY A 508 -42.78 24.72 31.08
N TYR A 509 -41.66 24.22 31.57
CA TYR A 509 -40.33 24.74 31.21
C TYR A 509 -39.22 23.67 31.23
N TRP A 510 -38.16 23.90 30.45
CA TRP A 510 -36.97 23.04 30.38
C TRP A 510 -35.99 23.44 31.50
N ALA A 511 -35.68 22.52 32.41
CA ALA A 511 -34.80 22.77 33.56
C ALA A 511 -34.20 21.48 34.14
N LEU A 512 -33.24 21.64 35.06
CA LEU A 512 -32.69 20.54 35.85
C LEU A 512 -33.73 20.08 36.88
N ASN A 513 -34.33 18.90 36.69
CA ASN A 513 -35.31 18.35 37.62
C ASN A 513 -34.63 17.83 38.90
N PRO A 514 -34.96 18.36 40.10
CA PRO A 514 -34.34 17.93 41.35
C PRO A 514 -34.57 16.45 41.75
N ALA A 515 -35.52 15.76 41.09
CA ALA A 515 -35.84 14.36 41.38
C ALA A 515 -35.04 13.35 40.54
N SER A 516 -34.69 13.69 39.29
CA SER A 516 -33.89 12.86 38.39
C SER A 516 -32.41 13.27 38.38
N GLY A 517 -32.13 14.56 38.58
CA GLY A 517 -30.80 15.14 38.38
C GLY A 517 -30.45 15.40 36.92
N GLN A 518 -31.43 15.33 36.00
CA GLN A 518 -31.25 15.53 34.56
C GLN A 518 -32.00 16.77 34.05
N LEU A 519 -31.59 17.29 32.89
CA LEU A 519 -32.30 18.34 32.17
C LEU A 519 -33.51 17.72 31.45
N GLU A 520 -34.72 18.16 31.80
CA GLU A 520 -35.97 17.66 31.20
C GLU A 520 -37.10 18.71 31.26
N CYS A 521 -38.25 18.41 30.66
CA CYS A 521 -39.44 19.24 30.78
C CYS A 521 -40.11 19.08 32.15
N ILE A 522 -40.09 20.13 32.95
CA ILE A 522 -40.93 20.25 34.14
C ILE A 522 -42.32 20.70 33.67
N GLN A 523 -43.24 19.74 33.53
CA GLN A 523 -44.59 19.94 33.00
C GLN A 523 -45.56 20.56 34.02
N GLU A 524 -46.40 21.49 33.56
CA GLU A 524 -47.58 22.00 34.28
C GLU A 524 -48.86 21.24 33.88
N SER A 525 -49.89 21.30 34.73
CA SER A 525 -51.17 20.59 34.49
C SER A 525 -52.15 21.38 33.61
N SER A 526 -51.66 22.02 32.56
CA SER A 526 -52.39 22.93 31.66
C SER A 526 -52.06 22.65 30.20
N GLU A 527 -52.94 23.07 29.29
CA GLU A 527 -52.66 23.02 27.85
C GLU A 527 -51.60 24.07 27.48
N PRO A 528 -50.67 23.79 26.55
CA PRO A 528 -49.67 24.75 26.11
C PRO A 528 -50.30 26.02 25.50
N SER A 529 -49.59 27.14 25.65
CA SER A 529 -49.92 28.45 25.06
C SER A 529 -49.30 28.68 23.68
N GLY A 530 -48.23 27.93 23.38
CA GLY A 530 -47.61 27.82 22.06
C GLY A 530 -47.36 26.35 21.72
N ASN A 531 -47.79 25.95 20.53
CA ASN A 531 -47.50 24.65 19.94
C ASN A 531 -46.22 24.74 19.09
N VAL A 532 -45.63 23.59 18.78
CA VAL A 532 -44.48 23.48 17.88
C VAL A 532 -44.81 22.46 16.79
N GLY A 533 -44.27 22.66 15.59
CA GLY A 533 -44.44 21.75 14.47
C GLY A 533 -43.80 22.30 13.19
N ASP A 534 -44.18 21.74 12.06
CA ASP A 534 -43.37 21.79 10.84
C ASP A 534 -44.13 22.49 9.71
N LEU A 535 -43.61 23.64 9.25
CA LEU A 535 -44.35 24.57 8.39
C LEU A 535 -43.46 25.71 7.82
N PHE A 536 -42.91 25.56 6.61
CA PHE A 536 -42.63 26.71 5.75
C PHE A 536 -42.51 26.38 4.25
N VAL A 537 -42.87 27.34 3.39
CA VAL A 537 -42.73 27.27 1.92
C VAL A 537 -41.62 28.21 1.45
N GLU A 538 -40.71 27.74 0.59
CA GLU A 538 -39.69 28.63 -0.01
C GLU A 538 -40.33 29.61 -1.03
N GLY A 539 -40.79 30.76 -0.55
CA GLY A 539 -41.17 31.90 -1.39
C GLY A 539 -42.24 32.81 -0.81
N GLU A 540 -43.24 32.28 -0.10
CA GLU A 540 -44.35 33.06 0.47
C GLU A 540 -44.51 32.83 1.98
N ARG A 541 -44.67 33.93 2.74
CA ARG A 541 -44.77 33.92 4.20
C ARG A 541 -46.22 33.66 4.66
N VAL A 542 -46.72 32.45 4.41
CA VAL A 542 -48.09 32.05 4.74
C VAL A 542 -48.08 30.65 5.36
N ILE A 543 -48.72 30.52 6.52
CA ILE A 543 -48.98 29.20 7.14
C ILE A 543 -50.14 28.56 6.37
N ALA A 544 -50.05 27.26 6.06
CA ALA A 544 -51.15 26.53 5.43
C ALA A 544 -52.29 26.34 6.45
N LEU A 545 -53.43 26.99 6.21
CA LEU A 545 -54.56 27.02 7.13
C LEU A 545 -55.82 26.41 6.52
N ASP A 546 -56.56 25.68 7.34
CA ASP A 546 -57.85 25.09 7.00
C ASP A 546 -58.96 26.17 6.99
N ASN A 547 -60.19 25.75 6.71
CA ASN A 547 -61.34 26.67 6.69
C ASN A 547 -61.78 27.18 8.09
N LEU A 548 -61.09 26.78 9.16
CA LEU A 548 -61.31 27.18 10.55
C LEU A 548 -60.14 28.00 11.13
N GLY A 549 -59.04 28.17 10.40
CA GLY A 549 -57.83 28.86 10.85
C GLY A 549 -56.84 27.99 11.62
N MET A 550 -56.97 26.66 11.54
CA MET A 550 -56.02 25.68 12.09
C MET A 550 -54.96 25.30 11.04
N PRO A 551 -53.74 24.89 11.44
CA PRO A 551 -52.77 24.28 10.52
C PRO A 551 -53.34 23.08 9.75
N VAL A 552 -52.99 22.96 8.46
CA VAL A 552 -53.42 21.84 7.61
C VAL A 552 -52.43 20.69 7.70
N GLU A 553 -52.85 19.57 8.28
CA GLU A 553 -52.25 18.26 7.96
C GLU A 553 -52.52 17.97 6.46
N PRO A 554 -51.51 17.59 5.66
CA PRO A 554 -51.68 17.46 4.22
C PRO A 554 -52.49 16.20 3.86
N GLU A 555 -53.80 16.36 3.62
CA GLU A 555 -54.66 15.26 3.16
C GLU A 555 -54.17 14.71 1.79
N PRO A 556 -54.11 13.37 1.61
CA PRO A 556 -53.75 12.77 0.33
C PRO A 556 -54.83 12.99 -0.74
N ASP A 557 -54.41 13.19 -1.99
CA ASP A 557 -55.33 13.39 -3.10
C ASP A 557 -56.29 12.18 -3.23
N PRO A 558 -57.62 12.42 -3.31
CA PRO A 558 -58.61 11.34 -3.26
C PRO A 558 -58.76 10.52 -4.56
N GLU A 559 -58.08 10.89 -5.66
CA GLU A 559 -58.00 10.09 -6.89
C GLU A 559 -56.65 9.37 -7.06
N THR A 560 -55.52 9.94 -6.60
CA THR A 560 -54.18 9.34 -6.76
C THR A 560 -53.62 8.70 -5.49
N GLY A 561 -54.03 9.16 -4.30
CA GLY A 561 -53.40 8.82 -3.02
C GLY A 561 -52.03 9.47 -2.81
N GLU A 562 -51.66 10.43 -3.66
CA GLU A 562 -50.37 11.12 -3.66
C GLU A 562 -50.49 12.44 -2.90
N VAL A 563 -49.41 12.87 -2.24
CA VAL A 563 -49.34 14.13 -1.47
C VAL A 563 -48.25 15.01 -2.10
N ASP A 564 -48.59 16.20 -2.57
CA ASP A 564 -47.62 17.11 -3.20
C ASP A 564 -46.83 17.89 -2.13
N LEU A 565 -45.85 17.19 -1.56
CA LEU A 565 -45.08 17.62 -0.37
C LEU A 565 -43.91 18.54 -0.68
N GLY A 566 -43.44 18.56 -1.93
CA GLY A 566 -42.12 19.07 -2.35
C GLY A 566 -41.91 20.59 -2.22
N ALA A 567 -42.78 21.30 -1.51
CA ALA A 567 -42.74 22.74 -1.31
C ALA A 567 -43.05 23.19 0.14
N LEU A 568 -43.40 22.31 1.08
CA LEU A 568 -44.08 22.70 2.34
C LEU A 568 -43.34 22.43 3.66
N GLN A 569 -42.13 21.86 3.62
CA GLN A 569 -41.41 21.40 4.81
C GLN A 569 -40.25 22.33 5.20
N ALA A 570 -40.34 22.87 6.41
CA ALA A 570 -39.26 23.46 7.18
C ALA A 570 -39.66 23.38 8.67
N ASN A 571 -38.80 22.82 9.51
CA ASN A 571 -39.24 22.15 10.72
C ASN A 571 -38.86 22.97 11.97
N GLY A 572 -39.56 22.78 13.09
CA GLY A 572 -39.29 23.54 14.32
C GLY A 572 -39.85 24.97 14.36
N VAL A 573 -41.07 25.16 13.89
CA VAL A 573 -41.83 26.42 14.01
C VAL A 573 -42.68 26.41 15.28
N VAL A 574 -42.49 27.39 16.16
CA VAL A 574 -43.33 27.63 17.35
C VAL A 574 -44.39 28.68 17.03
N TYR A 575 -45.66 28.33 17.24
CA TYR A 575 -46.85 29.11 16.89
C TYR A 575 -47.91 29.02 17.99
N SER A 576 -48.98 29.83 17.91
CA SER A 576 -50.10 29.81 18.88
C SER A 576 -51.40 29.41 18.18
N ASP A 577 -52.35 28.84 18.94
CA ASP A 577 -53.70 28.43 18.48
C ASP A 577 -54.70 29.61 18.41
N ALA A 578 -54.18 30.84 18.54
CA ALA A 578 -54.90 32.10 18.65
C ALA A 578 -55.86 32.21 19.85
N LEU A 579 -55.69 31.38 20.91
CA LEU A 579 -56.30 31.64 22.21
C LEU A 579 -55.47 32.65 23.01
N VAL A 580 -56.17 33.45 23.82
CA VAL A 580 -55.55 34.50 24.65
C VAL A 580 -54.95 33.86 25.90
N ARG A 581 -53.74 33.32 25.75
CA ARG A 581 -52.99 32.62 26.81
C ARG A 581 -51.69 33.36 27.11
N ILE A 582 -51.24 33.31 28.37
CA ILE A 582 -49.83 33.53 28.74
C ILE A 582 -49.32 32.20 29.29
N GLY A 583 -48.10 31.80 28.93
CA GLY A 583 -47.55 30.56 29.44
C GLY A 583 -46.10 30.33 29.05
N PHE A 584 -45.41 29.62 29.92
CA PHE A 584 -44.18 28.92 29.57
C PHE A 584 -44.55 27.62 28.86
N ASN A 585 -43.81 27.32 27.81
CA ASN A 585 -43.95 26.11 27.02
C ASN A 585 -42.57 25.45 26.97
N CYS A 586 -42.48 24.21 27.44
CA CYS A 586 -41.29 23.40 27.24
C CYS A 586 -41.37 22.83 25.82
N VAL A 587 -40.49 23.31 24.95
CA VAL A 587 -40.40 22.90 23.55
C VAL A 587 -39.21 21.97 23.41
N THR A 588 -39.47 20.70 23.09
CA THR A 588 -38.44 19.68 22.89
C THR A 588 -38.39 19.23 21.44
N ALA A 589 -37.21 18.80 21.03
CA ALA A 589 -37.01 17.97 19.85
C ALA A 589 -36.36 16.65 20.28
N THR A 590 -36.83 15.54 19.74
CA THR A 590 -36.15 14.24 19.78
C THR A 590 -35.60 13.96 18.40
N TYR A 591 -34.30 13.68 18.29
CA TYR A 591 -33.65 13.30 17.04
C TYR A 591 -33.28 11.81 17.08
N GLU A 592 -33.77 11.04 16.11
CA GLU A 592 -33.38 9.65 15.90
C GLU A 592 -32.17 9.57 14.95
N ASN A 593 -31.16 8.77 15.30
CA ASN A 593 -30.02 8.54 14.43
C ASN A 593 -30.45 7.72 13.19
N PRO A 594 -30.36 8.25 11.95
CA PRO A 594 -30.81 7.54 10.75
C PRO A 594 -30.01 6.26 10.46
N GLU A 595 -28.78 6.15 10.96
CA GLU A 595 -27.94 4.95 10.83
C GLU A 595 -28.25 3.88 11.90
N ASN A 596 -28.89 4.29 13.01
CA ASN A 596 -29.24 3.41 14.13
C ASN A 596 -30.48 3.95 14.88
N PRO A 597 -31.71 3.69 14.41
CA PRO A 597 -32.92 4.31 14.98
C PRO A 597 -33.19 4.02 16.46
N GLU A 598 -32.62 2.95 17.03
CA GLU A 598 -32.66 2.66 18.47
C GLU A 598 -31.81 3.64 19.31
N ASN A 599 -30.96 4.45 18.68
CA ASN A 599 -30.17 5.52 19.27
C ASN A 599 -30.80 6.89 18.94
N SER A 600 -31.61 7.39 19.86
CA SER A 600 -32.19 8.74 19.81
C SER A 600 -31.81 9.56 21.03
N VAL A 601 -31.88 10.88 20.91
CA VAL A 601 -31.64 11.84 21.99
C VAL A 601 -32.71 12.92 21.98
N THR A 602 -33.17 13.32 23.16
CA THR A 602 -34.14 14.41 23.34
C THR A 602 -33.46 15.59 24.03
N ASN A 603 -33.70 16.79 23.53
CA ASN A 603 -33.23 18.04 24.12
C ASN A 603 -34.33 19.10 23.98
N GLY A 604 -34.28 20.18 24.75
CA GLY A 604 -35.34 21.17 24.76
C GLY A 604 -34.92 22.58 25.17
N MET A 605 -35.91 23.45 25.13
CA MET A 605 -35.83 24.87 25.46
C MET A 605 -37.15 25.34 26.11
N THR A 606 -37.13 26.52 26.70
CA THR A 606 -38.31 27.18 27.26
C THR A 606 -38.74 28.33 26.36
N VAL A 607 -40.01 28.36 25.93
CA VAL A 607 -40.59 29.48 25.18
C VAL A 607 -41.70 30.13 26.00
N LEU A 608 -41.53 31.42 26.34
CA LEU A 608 -42.59 32.25 26.90
C LEU A 608 -43.42 32.85 25.76
N VAL A 609 -44.72 32.50 25.72
CA VAL A 609 -45.69 33.16 24.83
C VAL A 609 -46.45 34.21 25.64
N LEU A 610 -46.37 35.46 25.19
CA LEU A 610 -47.11 36.60 25.75
C LEU A 610 -48.50 36.71 25.09
N PRO A 611 -49.54 37.16 25.81
CA PRO A 611 -50.92 37.18 25.31
C PRO A 611 -51.16 38.23 24.22
N VAL A 612 -52.22 38.05 23.43
CA VAL A 612 -52.62 38.97 22.34
C VAL A 612 -53.04 40.33 22.90
N THR A 613 -52.36 41.40 22.48
CA THR A 613 -52.67 42.79 22.86
C THR A 613 -53.55 43.50 21.82
N ASN A 614 -54.38 44.44 22.26
CA ASN A 614 -55.29 45.16 21.37
C ASN A 614 -54.67 46.47 20.84
N ASP A 615 -53.62 46.35 20.03
CA ASP A 615 -52.83 47.47 19.50
C ASP A 615 -53.67 48.46 18.67
N ILE A 616 -54.85 48.02 18.22
CA ILE A 616 -55.87 48.81 17.51
C ILE A 616 -56.52 49.86 18.41
N LEU A 617 -56.56 49.66 19.74
CA LEU A 617 -57.15 50.58 20.71
C LEU A 617 -56.15 51.53 21.38
N LEU A 618 -54.87 51.15 21.50
CA LEU A 618 -53.85 51.92 22.24
C LEU A 618 -52.78 52.56 21.33
N GLY A 619 -52.45 51.93 20.20
CA GLY A 619 -51.73 52.56 19.09
C GLY A 619 -50.21 52.36 19.07
N THR A 620 -49.77 51.41 18.24
CA THR A 620 -48.40 51.34 17.67
C THR A 620 -47.22 51.17 18.65
N SER A 621 -47.46 50.75 19.88
CA SER A 621 -46.40 50.48 20.86
C SER A 621 -45.90 49.04 20.75
N ASN A 622 -44.58 48.85 20.66
CA ASN A 622 -43.94 47.53 20.52
C ASN A 622 -43.78 46.83 21.90
N ASP A 623 -44.78 46.94 22.77
CA ASP A 623 -44.61 46.67 24.20
C ASP A 623 -44.36 45.19 24.51
N GLY A 624 -44.88 44.27 23.68
CA GLY A 624 -44.53 42.84 23.76
C GLY A 624 -43.06 42.57 23.45
N THR A 625 -42.49 43.28 22.46
CA THR A 625 -41.06 43.21 22.15
C THR A 625 -40.22 43.78 23.29
N ALA A 626 -40.61 44.94 23.83
CA ALA A 626 -39.93 45.57 24.97
C ALA A 626 -39.98 44.69 26.24
N LEU A 627 -41.09 44.00 26.49
CA LEU A 627 -41.19 43.03 27.59
C LEU A 627 -40.27 41.82 27.36
N CYS A 628 -40.21 41.27 26.13
CA CYS A 628 -39.27 40.20 25.82
C CYS A 628 -37.79 40.64 25.95
N GLU A 629 -37.45 41.86 25.53
CA GLU A 629 -36.10 42.43 25.72
C GLU A 629 -35.78 42.66 27.21
N ALA A 630 -36.74 43.10 28.02
CA ALA A 630 -36.57 43.29 29.47
C ALA A 630 -36.46 41.98 30.26
N LEU A 631 -37.10 40.90 29.79
CA LEU A 631 -37.03 39.57 30.41
C LEU A 631 -35.80 38.75 29.96
N ALA A 632 -35.21 39.04 28.79
CA ALA A 632 -34.07 38.28 28.26
C ALA A 632 -32.86 38.15 29.22
N PRO A 633 -32.46 39.18 30.01
CA PRO A 633 -31.35 39.05 30.97
C PRO A 633 -31.61 38.07 32.12
N LEU A 634 -32.87 37.75 32.43
CA LEU A 634 -33.22 36.82 33.51
C LEU A 634 -32.93 35.36 33.15
N PHE A 635 -32.82 35.06 31.86
CA PHE A 635 -32.79 33.70 31.32
C PHE A 635 -31.65 33.48 30.30
N GLY A 636 -30.65 34.38 30.25
CA GLY A 636 -29.61 34.39 29.22
C GLY A 636 -28.17 34.53 29.71
N SER A 637 -27.27 33.73 29.11
CA SER A 637 -25.81 33.92 29.05
C SER A 637 -24.94 33.86 30.32
N GLU A 638 -25.48 33.57 31.50
CA GLU A 638 -24.73 33.23 32.72
C GLU A 638 -25.39 31.99 33.39
N PRO A 639 -24.77 31.26 34.35
CA PRO A 639 -25.17 29.90 34.76
C PRO A 639 -26.46 29.81 35.61
N LEU A 640 -27.35 30.78 35.46
CA LEU A 640 -28.64 30.91 36.14
C LEU A 640 -29.73 29.97 35.59
N LEU A 641 -29.43 29.22 34.51
CA LEU A 641 -30.28 28.13 33.97
C LEU A 641 -30.56 26.97 34.96
N GLY A 642 -29.98 27.00 36.17
CA GLY A 642 -30.29 26.12 37.29
C GLY A 642 -30.93 26.79 38.51
N LEU A 643 -31.25 28.10 38.47
CA LEU A 643 -31.81 28.81 39.63
C LEU A 643 -33.33 28.64 39.69
N ILE A 644 -33.71 27.41 40.06
CA ILE A 644 -35.05 26.82 40.25
C ILE A 644 -36.10 27.80 40.78
N GLU A 645 -35.72 28.71 41.67
CA GLU A 645 -36.63 29.62 42.36
C GLU A 645 -37.23 30.69 41.42
N VAL A 646 -36.47 31.26 40.47
CA VAL A 646 -37.00 32.31 39.55
C VAL A 646 -38.03 31.73 38.59
N THR A 647 -37.75 30.58 37.98
CA THR A 647 -38.65 29.94 37.03
C THR A 647 -39.89 29.36 37.70
N ASN A 648 -39.77 28.77 38.91
CA ASN A 648 -40.95 28.38 39.70
C ASN A 648 -41.81 29.57 40.13
N VAL A 649 -41.19 30.72 40.46
CA VAL A 649 -41.92 31.94 40.80
C VAL A 649 -42.70 32.48 39.59
N LEU A 650 -42.09 32.57 38.41
CA LEU A 650 -42.80 33.04 37.21
C LEU A 650 -43.85 32.03 36.72
N SER A 651 -43.56 30.72 36.76
CA SER A 651 -44.53 29.64 36.53
C SER A 651 -45.74 29.76 37.46
N ALA A 652 -45.54 29.91 38.77
CA ALA A 652 -46.64 30.09 39.72
C ALA A 652 -47.48 31.35 39.45
N VAL A 653 -46.87 32.44 38.96
CA VAL A 653 -47.59 33.64 38.52
C VAL A 653 -48.38 33.38 37.24
N THR A 654 -47.80 32.78 36.20
CA THR A 654 -48.52 32.48 34.95
C THR A 654 -49.65 31.46 35.17
N SER A 655 -49.41 30.42 35.95
CA SER A 655 -50.40 29.39 36.32
C SER A 655 -51.58 30.00 37.12
N SER A 656 -51.32 31.05 37.92
CA SER A 656 -52.36 31.81 38.63
C SER A 656 -53.15 32.76 37.71
N LEU A 657 -52.55 33.24 36.62
CA LEU A 657 -53.16 34.16 35.65
C LEU A 657 -53.91 33.43 34.52
N ALA A 658 -53.46 32.25 34.11
CA ALA A 658 -53.99 31.52 32.95
C ALA A 658 -55.51 31.25 33.03
N PRO A 659 -56.10 30.82 34.15
CA PRO A 659 -57.56 30.62 34.25
C PRO A 659 -58.38 31.92 34.13
N LEU A 660 -57.76 33.09 34.38
CA LEU A 660 -58.39 34.40 34.17
C LEU A 660 -58.27 34.89 32.73
N LEU A 661 -57.22 34.47 32.02
CA LEU A 661 -56.98 34.77 30.60
C LEU A 661 -57.79 33.83 29.68
N GLU A 662 -57.96 32.55 30.04
CA GLU A 662 -58.95 31.67 29.38
C GLU A 662 -60.39 32.21 29.53
N ALA A 663 -60.69 32.91 30.63
CA ALA A 663 -61.98 33.56 30.84
C ALA A 663 -62.18 34.88 30.05
N LEU A 664 -61.15 35.35 29.33
CA LEU A 664 -61.22 36.52 28.42
C LEU A 664 -61.66 36.17 26.98
N ASP A 665 -62.16 34.95 26.76
CA ASP A 665 -62.79 34.55 25.49
C ASP A 665 -63.77 35.62 24.96
N PRO A 666 -63.67 36.08 23.68
CA PRO A 666 -64.26 37.36 23.24
C PRO A 666 -65.78 37.50 23.32
N ILE A 667 -66.50 36.44 23.68
CA ILE A 667 -67.96 36.32 23.68
C ILE A 667 -68.63 37.23 24.74
N THR A 668 -67.95 37.56 25.85
CA THR A 668 -68.61 38.15 27.03
C THR A 668 -68.52 39.68 27.16
N GLY A 669 -67.53 40.34 26.55
CA GLY A 669 -67.56 41.78 26.27
C GLY A 669 -67.49 42.76 27.45
N VAL A 670 -66.88 42.40 28.60
CA VAL A 670 -66.75 43.31 29.77
C VAL A 670 -65.30 43.41 30.30
N ILE A 671 -64.46 44.18 29.60
CA ILE A 671 -63.04 44.39 29.96
C ILE A 671 -62.90 45.17 31.29
N ASP A 672 -63.70 46.23 31.47
CA ASP A 672 -63.57 47.23 32.56
C ASP A 672 -63.72 46.62 33.98
N VAL A 673 -64.65 45.66 34.13
CA VAL A 673 -64.86 44.93 35.40
C VAL A 673 -63.74 43.90 35.64
N LEU A 674 -63.16 43.34 34.58
CA LEU A 674 -62.07 42.38 34.69
C LEU A 674 -60.75 43.05 35.08
N VAL A 675 -60.40 44.21 34.51
CA VAL A 675 -59.18 44.96 34.89
C VAL A 675 -59.19 45.30 36.39
N THR A 676 -60.35 45.73 36.91
CA THR A 676 -60.54 46.00 38.35
C THR A 676 -60.33 44.73 39.20
N THR A 677 -60.66 43.56 38.67
CA THR A 677 -60.49 42.25 39.35
C THR A 677 -59.05 41.75 39.26
N LEU A 678 -58.37 41.99 38.12
CA LEU A 678 -56.96 41.67 37.88
C LEU A 678 -56.06 42.40 38.90
N LEU A 679 -56.24 43.72 39.02
CA LEU A 679 -55.48 44.58 39.94
C LEU A 679 -55.60 44.13 41.41
N GLY A 680 -56.80 43.73 41.84
CA GLY A 680 -57.04 43.20 43.18
C GLY A 680 -56.47 41.79 43.45
N ILE A 681 -55.95 41.11 42.43
CA ILE A 681 -55.27 39.80 42.54
C ILE A 681 -53.75 39.96 42.38
N LEU A 682 -53.27 40.92 41.58
CA LEU A 682 -51.85 41.23 41.45
C LEU A 682 -51.24 41.88 42.69
N GLU A 683 -51.97 42.78 43.37
CA GLU A 683 -51.52 43.41 44.63
C GLU A 683 -51.13 42.39 45.74
N PRO A 684 -51.90 41.30 46.00
CA PRO A 684 -51.48 40.24 46.91
C PRO A 684 -50.51 39.19 46.32
N ILE A 685 -50.10 39.28 45.05
CA ILE A 685 -49.09 38.39 44.44
C ILE A 685 -47.70 39.04 44.44
N THR A 686 -47.60 40.35 44.17
CA THR A 686 -46.32 41.06 44.16
C THR A 686 -45.66 41.13 45.54
N ALA A 687 -46.44 41.30 46.62
CA ALA A 687 -45.88 41.36 47.97
C ALA A 687 -45.22 40.04 48.44
N PRO A 688 -45.80 38.84 48.20
CA PRO A 688 -45.10 37.57 48.39
C PRO A 688 -43.88 37.37 47.49
N LEU A 689 -43.92 37.81 46.22
CA LEU A 689 -42.76 37.75 45.32
C LEU A 689 -41.57 38.51 45.92
N ILE A 690 -41.79 39.79 46.25
CA ILE A 690 -40.78 40.67 46.85
C ILE A 690 -40.28 40.08 48.17
N GLY A 691 -41.19 39.61 49.04
CA GLY A 691 -40.83 39.02 50.34
C GLY A 691 -40.13 37.66 50.29
N LEU A 692 -40.18 36.94 49.15
CA LEU A 692 -39.40 35.72 48.94
C LEU A 692 -37.98 36.06 48.46
N LEU A 693 -37.86 36.98 47.50
CA LEU A 693 -36.57 37.47 46.98
C LEU A 693 -35.73 38.12 48.09
N ASP A 694 -36.34 38.97 48.92
CA ASP A 694 -35.72 39.61 50.10
C ASP A 694 -35.28 38.59 51.18
N GLY A 695 -35.73 37.33 51.08
CA GLY A 695 -35.35 36.22 51.97
C GLY A 695 -34.25 35.29 51.45
N ILE A 696 -33.91 35.36 50.16
CA ILE A 696 -32.95 34.45 49.48
C ILE A 696 -31.59 35.13 49.26
N LEU A 697 -31.55 36.46 49.16
CA LEU A 697 -30.44 37.18 48.56
C LEU A 697 -29.46 37.83 49.56
N ILE A 698 -28.19 37.42 49.49
CA ILE A 698 -27.03 38.14 50.06
C ILE A 698 -25.84 38.10 49.07
N ASP A 699 -26.13 38.11 47.77
CA ASP A 699 -25.12 38.08 46.70
C ASP A 699 -25.29 39.29 45.76
N PRO A 700 -24.26 40.14 45.55
CA PRO A 700 -24.35 41.33 44.71
C PRO A 700 -24.56 41.03 43.21
N VAL A 701 -24.38 39.78 42.74
CA VAL A 701 -24.68 39.40 41.36
C VAL A 701 -26.20 39.47 41.07
N LEU A 702 -27.05 39.40 42.08
CA LEU A 702 -28.49 39.22 41.93
C LEU A 702 -29.33 40.52 42.04
N GLU A 703 -28.76 41.64 42.51
CA GLU A 703 -29.47 42.94 42.54
C GLU A 703 -29.93 43.41 41.14
N PRO A 704 -29.11 43.36 40.07
CA PRO A 704 -29.55 43.68 38.72
C PRO A 704 -30.70 42.80 38.24
N LEU A 705 -30.66 41.49 38.54
CA LEU A 705 -31.73 40.56 38.15
C LEU A 705 -33.06 40.87 38.85
N VAL A 706 -33.05 41.28 40.12
CA VAL A 706 -34.29 41.74 40.78
C VAL A 706 -34.83 43.01 40.11
N CYS A 707 -33.98 43.92 39.65
CA CYS A 707 -34.39 45.09 38.88
C CYS A 707 -35.02 44.71 37.52
N TYR A 708 -34.38 43.83 36.74
CA TYR A 708 -34.94 43.32 35.47
C TYR A 708 -36.27 42.58 35.69
N LEU A 709 -36.38 41.80 36.77
CA LEU A 709 -37.60 41.08 37.14
C LEU A 709 -38.75 42.02 37.49
N LEU A 710 -38.48 43.05 38.30
CA LEU A 710 -39.48 44.07 38.65
C LEU A 710 -39.91 44.89 37.43
N ASN A 711 -38.95 45.32 36.59
CA ASN A 711 -39.25 45.96 35.31
C ASN A 711 -40.12 45.08 34.40
N GLY A 712 -39.85 43.77 34.35
CA GLY A 712 -40.65 42.81 33.58
C GLY A 712 -42.08 42.65 34.13
N VAL A 713 -42.24 42.57 35.45
CA VAL A 713 -43.57 42.49 36.10
C VAL A 713 -44.36 43.80 35.95
N GLU A 714 -43.72 44.96 36.11
CA GLU A 714 -44.37 46.26 35.87
C GLU A 714 -44.72 46.45 34.38
N SER A 715 -43.87 46.00 33.46
CA SER A 715 -44.14 46.06 32.02
C SER A 715 -45.26 45.11 31.59
N LEU A 716 -45.34 43.90 32.17
CA LEU A 716 -46.48 43.00 31.98
C LEU A 716 -47.78 43.59 32.56
N LEU A 717 -47.72 44.25 33.72
CA LEU A 717 -48.86 44.93 34.33
C LEU A 717 -49.33 46.11 33.48
N ALA A 718 -48.40 46.90 32.94
CA ALA A 718 -48.66 47.97 31.97
C ALA A 718 -49.35 47.43 30.71
N LEU A 719 -48.79 46.38 30.10
CA LEU A 719 -49.32 45.67 28.93
C LEU A 719 -50.77 45.20 29.14
N LEU A 720 -51.07 44.65 30.31
CA LEU A 720 -52.40 44.14 30.69
C LEU A 720 -53.40 45.23 31.11
N THR A 721 -52.95 46.47 31.37
CA THR A 721 -53.81 47.57 31.86
C THR A 721 -53.89 48.78 30.92
N GLY A 722 -53.04 48.85 29.88
CA GLY A 722 -52.99 49.96 28.92
C GLY A 722 -52.37 51.25 29.48
N ASN A 723 -51.49 51.14 30.48
CA ASN A 723 -50.71 52.25 31.03
C ASN A 723 -49.28 52.24 30.47
N GLU A 724 -48.58 53.38 30.45
CA GLU A 724 -47.13 53.39 30.15
C GLU A 724 -46.34 52.78 31.32
N ALA A 725 -45.45 51.83 31.03
CA ALA A 725 -44.41 51.39 31.96
C ALA A 725 -43.27 52.43 32.03
N VAL A 726 -42.65 52.58 33.20
CA VAL A 726 -41.46 53.44 33.37
C VAL A 726 -40.33 52.56 33.91
N PRO A 727 -39.59 51.84 33.03
CA PRO A 727 -38.54 50.93 33.46
C PRO A 727 -37.42 51.68 34.19
N GLN A 728 -36.94 51.07 35.28
CA GLN A 728 -35.81 51.57 36.05
C GLN A 728 -34.49 51.13 35.40
N ASP A 729 -33.42 51.92 35.60
CA ASP A 729 -32.09 51.56 35.10
C ASP A 729 -31.48 50.47 36.00
N CYS A 730 -31.07 49.35 35.41
CA CYS A 730 -30.63 48.14 36.12
C CYS A 730 -29.12 47.89 36.02
N SER A 731 -28.33 48.89 35.62
CA SER A 731 -26.86 48.81 35.70
C SER A 731 -26.37 48.76 37.16
N ALA A 732 -25.53 47.78 37.49
CA ALA A 732 -24.80 47.79 38.77
C ALA A 732 -23.75 48.91 38.83
N ASP A 733 -23.46 49.41 40.03
CA ASP A 733 -22.51 50.49 40.36
C ASP A 733 -21.54 50.04 41.49
#